data_AF-A0A2V5JW61-F1
#
_entry.id   AF-A0A2V5JW61-F1
#
_cell.length_a   1.000
_cell.length_b   1.000
_cell.length_c   1.000
_cell.angle_alpha   90.00
_cell.angle_beta   90.00
_cell.angle_gamma   90.00
#
_symmetry.space_group_name_H-M   'P 1'
#
loop_
_entity.id
_entity.type
_entity.pdbx_description
1 polymer ?
#
loop_
_entity_poly.entity_id
_entity_poly.type
_entity_poly.pdbx_seq_one_letter_code
_entity_poly.pdbx_strand_id
1 'polypeptide(L)'
;FPQLNDEVLPPGKYRIGDTVNKTLRLGLERDKRRIIFGEDIEDPKGGVFRLTQKLSTEFPKQVFNSPLAESTILGVACGLGSYGKRPVFELQFIDFIGPGWNQLVTNICCLRWRSFGQWKCPMVIYAPYGAYLPGGSLWHSQANEAALAHYPGLSVVIPSTPEDAAGLLWTAMHCEDPVLFLIPKHMFWAERESAEPIRAIPFGKARKRQAGSDVTLIAWGNTVEKALEAIQQIENEASIELIDLRSISPWDRDTIEESVRKTGRVVIVQEDTENASVGQMIITHLTSQSDLWNSMVSPPILVSKGNVMIGYNPIYEYAALPDVQRIVVAIRKSISMKQQRSVAAAVSAAEADERGRHARPRSGQEPQPRPATAATNTQNITVPIMGEGIRSAKVVALLKKPGDRIELDDALCEVETDKAVYPIESSFAGTMGQWKVEVDATVEIGQELGTILVEGADHVEGTPREPVAAVAGRGSIPEKPRPTTAATRREPALSPTITRKLSRVIPANLQIDARWDAIRKAREAAKKKNGRNAPSPSVMIAWAVVRAMEKHAPFRRLILEDETIVENENFDLGIAVAIEGDRLATAVVTEANRKSWNEFAEVYRKTVDETRSGRVDAMNAPVVISSLGAFGVRAAAPIVVPPSVGTLFIGSAHREMLRNGKQNETAEVITLSLTFDHRVVNGAGAANFAHEIKEQIEEFMIPVEETRAAKS
;
A
#
# COMPACT_ATOMS: atom_id res chain seq x y z
N PHE A 1 16.55 0.22 -33.29
CA PHE A 1 16.79 -0.60 -32.09
C PHE A 1 18.27 -0.59 -31.79
N PRO A 2 18.72 -0.65 -30.52
CA PRO A 2 20.12 -0.73 -30.19
C PRO A 2 20.64 -2.09 -30.68
N GLN A 3 21.86 -2.14 -31.22
CA GLN A 3 22.43 -3.41 -31.63
C GLN A 3 22.85 -4.19 -30.38
N LEU A 4 22.70 -5.51 -30.41
CA LEU A 4 23.12 -6.37 -29.28
C LEU A 4 24.62 -6.30 -29.00
N ASN A 5 25.40 -5.80 -29.96
CA ASN A 5 26.84 -5.59 -29.81
C ASN A 5 27.19 -4.20 -29.28
N ASP A 6 26.21 -3.30 -29.12
CA ASP A 6 26.45 -1.97 -28.56
C ASP A 6 26.93 -2.10 -27.12
N GLU A 7 28.15 -1.63 -26.87
CA GLU A 7 28.66 -1.49 -25.52
C GLU A 7 27.88 -0.39 -24.80
N VAL A 8 27.26 -0.78 -23.68
CA VAL A 8 26.51 0.09 -22.77
C VAL A 8 27.45 0.58 -21.68
N LEU A 9 28.19 -0.33 -21.04
CA LEU A 9 29.16 -0.03 -19.99
C LEU A 9 30.40 -0.92 -20.14
N PRO A 10 31.60 -0.42 -19.80
CA PRO A 10 32.81 -1.23 -19.84
C PRO A 10 32.81 -2.28 -18.72
N PRO A 11 33.71 -3.28 -18.78
CA PRO A 11 33.95 -4.21 -17.68
C PRO A 11 34.25 -3.47 -16.37
N GLY A 12 33.86 -4.04 -15.24
CA GLY A 12 34.11 -3.45 -13.93
C GLY A 12 33.20 -3.98 -12.83
N LYS A 13 33.40 -3.47 -11.62
CA LYS A 13 32.54 -3.75 -10.47
C LYS A 13 31.43 -2.72 -10.36
N TYR A 14 30.22 -3.20 -10.25
CA TYR A 14 29.03 -2.37 -10.24
C TYR A 14 28.01 -2.86 -9.24
N ARG A 15 27.16 -1.93 -8.79
CA ARG A 15 25.87 -2.23 -8.16
C ARG A 15 24.75 -1.92 -9.14
N ILE A 16 23.56 -2.49 -8.93
CA ILE A 16 22.40 -2.25 -9.81
C ILE A 16 22.07 -0.75 -9.88
N GLY A 17 22.10 -0.04 -8.74
CA GLY A 17 21.84 1.40 -8.73
C GLY A 17 22.83 2.20 -9.59
N ASP A 18 24.10 1.81 -9.58
CA ASP A 18 25.15 2.45 -10.38
C ASP A 18 24.93 2.23 -11.88
N THR A 19 24.57 1.01 -12.30
CA THR A 19 24.37 0.69 -13.73
C THR A 19 23.09 1.31 -14.26
N VAL A 20 22.03 1.41 -13.47
CA VAL A 20 20.82 2.16 -13.82
C VAL A 20 21.17 3.63 -14.06
N ASN A 21 21.81 4.31 -13.10
CA ASN A 21 22.20 5.73 -13.25
C ASN A 21 23.06 5.97 -14.50
N LYS A 22 24.10 5.16 -14.70
CA LYS A 22 25.02 5.29 -15.85
C LYS A 22 24.30 5.04 -17.18
N THR A 23 23.37 4.08 -17.23
CA THR A 23 22.59 3.79 -18.43
C THR A 23 21.61 4.92 -18.75
N LEU A 24 20.95 5.50 -17.73
CA LEU A 24 20.11 6.69 -17.91
C LEU A 24 20.92 7.88 -18.45
N ARG A 25 22.10 8.15 -17.87
CA ARG A 25 23.03 9.19 -18.37
C ARG A 25 23.39 8.97 -19.83
N LEU A 26 23.88 7.78 -20.18
CA LEU A 26 24.23 7.44 -21.56
C LEU A 26 23.04 7.62 -22.50
N GLY A 27 21.84 7.28 -22.05
CA GLY A 27 20.63 7.48 -22.81
C GLY A 27 20.34 8.95 -23.11
N LEU A 28 20.47 9.83 -22.10
CA LEU A 28 20.31 11.28 -22.24
C LEU A 28 21.32 11.87 -23.22
N GLU A 29 22.58 11.42 -23.15
CA GLU A 29 23.66 11.85 -24.06
C GLU A 29 23.38 11.49 -25.52
N ARG A 30 22.86 10.28 -25.77
CA ARG A 30 22.66 9.78 -27.14
C ARG A 30 21.38 10.27 -27.81
N ASP A 31 20.34 10.65 -27.07
CA ASP A 31 19.05 11.06 -27.66
C ASP A 31 18.39 12.22 -26.93
N LYS A 32 18.43 13.40 -27.55
CA LYS A 32 17.81 14.64 -27.06
C LYS A 32 16.29 14.59 -26.93
N ARG A 33 15.63 13.55 -27.46
CA ARG A 33 14.18 13.32 -27.29
C ARG A 33 13.85 12.68 -25.95
N ARG A 34 14.84 12.13 -25.23
CA ARG A 34 14.63 11.50 -23.93
C ARG A 34 14.40 12.55 -22.86
N ILE A 35 13.35 12.31 -22.09
CA ILE A 35 12.94 13.13 -20.95
C ILE A 35 12.81 12.18 -19.76
N ILE A 36 13.48 12.50 -18.66
CA ILE A 36 13.38 11.76 -17.40
C ILE A 36 12.62 12.60 -16.39
N PHE A 37 11.60 12.05 -15.78
CA PHE A 37 10.83 12.76 -14.76
C PHE A 37 10.23 11.79 -13.76
N GLY A 38 9.80 12.32 -12.62
CA GLY A 38 9.27 11.52 -11.53
C GLY A 38 9.29 12.31 -10.24
N GLU A 39 8.89 11.67 -9.16
CA GLU A 39 8.83 12.32 -7.85
C GLU A 39 10.21 12.30 -7.19
N ASP A 40 10.69 13.48 -6.78
CA ASP A 40 11.97 13.64 -6.07
C ASP A 40 13.23 13.18 -6.83
N ILE A 41 13.17 13.08 -8.16
CA ILE A 41 14.29 12.62 -8.98
C ILE A 41 15.38 13.69 -9.21
N GLU A 42 15.06 14.97 -9.00
CA GLU A 42 16.04 16.06 -9.20
C GLU A 42 17.09 16.13 -8.08
N ASP A 43 18.26 16.63 -8.45
CA ASP A 43 19.29 17.06 -7.52
C ASP A 43 18.78 18.19 -6.60
N PRO A 44 19.21 18.25 -5.32
CA PRO A 44 20.30 17.46 -4.74
C PRO A 44 19.90 16.05 -4.26
N LYS A 45 18.61 15.69 -4.31
CA LYS A 45 18.13 14.39 -3.83
C LYS A 45 18.52 13.26 -4.79
N GLY A 46 18.26 13.44 -6.09
CA GLY A 46 18.65 12.50 -7.14
C GLY A 46 17.83 11.20 -7.13
N GLY A 47 16.58 11.25 -6.66
CA GLY A 47 15.71 10.09 -6.42
C GLY A 47 15.88 9.53 -5.00
N VAL A 48 14.85 8.87 -4.48
CA VAL A 48 14.88 8.25 -3.12
C VAL A 48 16.02 7.23 -3.00
N PHE A 49 16.25 6.46 -4.06
CA PHE A 49 17.33 5.48 -4.15
C PHE A 49 18.58 5.99 -4.89
N ARG A 50 18.66 7.31 -5.13
CA ARG A 50 19.79 7.97 -5.83
C ARG A 50 20.04 7.48 -7.26
N LEU A 51 19.03 6.90 -7.91
CA LEU A 51 19.14 6.36 -9.28
C LEU A 51 19.36 7.45 -10.33
N THR A 52 18.95 8.68 -10.07
CA THR A 52 19.05 9.83 -10.99
C THR A 52 20.03 10.90 -10.49
N GLN A 53 20.88 10.56 -9.53
CA GLN A 53 21.86 11.49 -8.97
C GLN A 53 22.72 12.15 -10.07
N LYS A 54 22.88 13.48 -9.97
CA LYS A 54 23.58 14.39 -10.89
C LYS A 54 22.91 14.61 -12.25
N LEU A 55 21.85 13.87 -12.59
CA LEU A 55 21.28 13.94 -13.93
C LEU A 55 20.52 15.24 -14.19
N SER A 56 19.82 15.81 -13.20
CA SER A 56 19.13 17.11 -13.40
C SER A 56 20.08 18.30 -13.40
N THR A 57 21.20 18.19 -12.69
CA THR A 57 22.29 19.19 -12.78
C THR A 57 22.95 19.17 -14.16
N GLU A 58 23.24 17.99 -14.71
CA GLU A 58 23.90 17.83 -16.02
C GLU A 58 22.93 18.07 -17.20
N PHE A 59 21.66 17.68 -17.07
CA PHE A 59 20.65 17.72 -18.14
C PHE A 59 19.36 18.44 -17.69
N PRO A 60 19.41 19.73 -17.28
CA PRO A 60 18.29 20.43 -16.64
C PRO A 60 17.05 20.64 -17.53
N LYS A 61 17.19 20.45 -18.85
CA LYS A 61 16.05 20.54 -19.80
C LYS A 61 15.40 19.18 -20.06
N GLN A 62 16.02 18.09 -19.63
CA GLN A 62 15.57 16.73 -19.89
C GLN A 62 15.20 16.01 -18.60
N VAL A 63 15.73 16.41 -17.44
CA VAL A 63 15.51 15.72 -16.17
C VAL A 63 14.93 16.70 -15.15
N PHE A 64 13.70 16.44 -14.68
CA PHE A 64 12.96 17.35 -13.79
C PHE A 64 11.93 16.61 -12.93
N ASN A 65 11.48 17.22 -11.83
CA ASN A 65 10.47 16.63 -10.96
C ASN A 65 9.07 16.73 -11.56
N SER A 66 8.23 15.75 -11.24
CA SER A 66 6.79 15.82 -11.42
C SER A 66 6.06 16.15 -10.12
N PRO A 67 4.78 16.57 -10.19
CA PRO A 67 3.89 16.52 -9.04
C PRO A 67 3.74 15.08 -8.50
N LEU A 68 3.36 14.95 -7.23
CA LEU A 68 3.01 13.68 -6.59
C LEU A 68 1.61 13.23 -7.07
N ALA A 69 1.58 12.64 -8.27
CA ALA A 69 0.35 12.27 -8.96
C ALA A 69 0.66 11.29 -10.10
N GLU A 70 0.72 9.99 -9.80
CA GLU A 70 1.17 8.94 -10.71
C GLU A 70 0.30 8.90 -11.98
N SER A 71 -1.02 9.06 -11.85
CA SER A 71 -1.91 9.17 -13.02
C SER A 71 -1.52 10.32 -13.97
N THR A 72 -1.08 11.45 -13.42
CA THR A 72 -0.61 12.58 -14.23
C THR A 72 0.72 12.26 -14.89
N ILE A 73 1.64 11.64 -14.16
CA ILE A 73 2.95 11.20 -14.68
C ILE A 73 2.75 10.27 -15.89
N LEU A 74 1.93 9.22 -15.75
CA LEU A 74 1.62 8.28 -16.84
C LEU A 74 0.93 8.99 -18.01
N GLY A 75 -0.05 9.85 -17.75
CA GLY A 75 -0.77 10.59 -18.80
C GLY A 75 0.14 11.53 -19.60
N VAL A 76 1.00 12.29 -18.90
CA VAL A 76 2.00 13.16 -19.51
C VAL A 76 3.01 12.35 -20.32
N ALA A 77 3.48 11.20 -19.81
CA ALA A 77 4.35 10.30 -20.55
C ALA A 77 3.69 9.82 -21.85
N CYS A 78 2.42 9.41 -21.80
CA CYS A 78 1.66 9.00 -22.98
C CYS A 78 1.60 10.12 -24.03
N GLY A 79 1.31 11.35 -23.62
CA GLY A 79 1.34 12.53 -24.49
C GLY A 79 2.73 12.78 -25.09
N LEU A 80 3.77 12.83 -24.25
CA LEU A 80 5.15 13.03 -24.69
C LEU A 80 5.59 11.97 -25.72
N GLY A 81 5.35 10.69 -25.43
CA GLY A 81 5.63 9.57 -26.33
C GLY A 81 4.91 9.70 -27.68
N SER A 82 3.64 10.10 -27.64
CA SER A 82 2.81 10.32 -28.83
C SER A 82 3.31 11.47 -29.71
N TYR A 83 3.91 12.51 -29.11
CA TYR A 83 4.50 13.66 -29.83
C TYR A 83 6.00 13.47 -30.15
N GLY A 84 6.51 12.24 -30.11
CA GLY A 84 7.86 11.89 -30.57
C GLY A 84 8.97 12.11 -29.54
N LYS A 85 8.62 12.39 -28.27
CA LYS A 85 9.58 12.29 -27.15
C LYS A 85 9.70 10.82 -26.71
N ARG A 86 10.69 10.54 -25.86
CA ARG A 86 10.94 9.20 -25.30
C ARG A 86 11.01 9.29 -23.77
N PRO A 87 9.87 9.41 -23.09
CA PRO A 87 9.84 9.55 -21.63
C PRO A 87 10.38 8.28 -20.95
N VAL A 88 11.17 8.49 -19.89
CA VAL A 88 11.63 7.47 -18.96
C VAL A 88 11.31 7.99 -17.57
N PHE A 89 10.35 7.42 -16.86
CA PHE A 89 9.90 8.02 -15.60
C PHE A 89 9.88 7.04 -14.45
N GLU A 90 10.10 7.60 -13.26
CA GLU A 90 10.05 6.87 -12.00
C GLU A 90 8.62 6.80 -11.50
N LEU A 91 8.17 5.61 -11.13
CA LEU A 91 7.23 5.47 -10.03
C LEU A 91 8.06 5.13 -8.81
N GLN A 92 7.92 5.93 -7.74
CA GLN A 92 8.81 5.84 -6.60
C GLN A 92 8.84 4.42 -5.99
N PHE A 93 7.68 3.75 -6.02
CA PHE A 93 7.54 2.32 -5.76
C PHE A 93 6.46 1.73 -6.68
N ILE A 94 6.57 0.44 -7.02
CA ILE A 94 5.57 -0.19 -7.89
C ILE A 94 4.18 -0.23 -7.24
N ASP A 95 4.12 -0.25 -5.92
CA ASP A 95 2.91 -0.15 -5.10
C ASP A 95 2.05 1.08 -5.47
N PHE A 96 2.68 2.15 -5.97
CA PHE A 96 2.03 3.41 -6.32
C PHE A 96 1.47 3.44 -7.75
N ILE A 97 1.49 2.32 -8.47
CA ILE A 97 0.85 2.24 -9.80
C ILE A 97 -0.68 2.40 -9.74
N GLY A 98 -1.31 2.15 -8.59
CA GLY A 98 -2.76 2.13 -8.41
C GLY A 98 -3.49 3.35 -8.97
N PRO A 99 -3.16 4.59 -8.57
CA PRO A 99 -3.75 5.81 -9.12
C PRO A 99 -3.62 5.92 -10.65
N GLY A 100 -2.49 5.48 -11.21
CA GLY A 100 -2.21 5.49 -12.65
C GLY A 100 -2.78 4.32 -13.43
N TRP A 101 -3.43 3.36 -12.78
CA TRP A 101 -3.79 2.07 -13.39
C TRP A 101 -4.63 2.23 -14.66
N ASN A 102 -5.68 3.07 -14.61
CA ASN A 102 -6.53 3.31 -15.77
C ASN A 102 -5.74 3.88 -16.96
N GLN A 103 -4.79 4.78 -16.72
CA GLN A 103 -3.94 5.34 -17.78
C GLN A 103 -3.04 4.26 -18.39
N LEU A 104 -2.47 3.39 -17.56
CA LEU A 104 -1.65 2.28 -18.02
C LEU A 104 -2.47 1.35 -18.93
N VAL A 105 -3.55 0.79 -18.40
CA VAL A 105 -4.20 -0.37 -19.02
C VAL A 105 -5.14 0.00 -20.17
N THR A 106 -5.88 1.11 -20.06
CA THR A 106 -6.89 1.48 -21.08
C THR A 106 -6.33 2.39 -22.17
N ASN A 107 -5.25 3.13 -21.88
CA ASN A 107 -4.66 4.08 -22.82
C ASN A 107 -3.29 3.63 -23.32
N ILE A 108 -2.30 3.52 -22.43
CA ILE A 108 -0.89 3.30 -22.81
C ILE A 108 -0.70 1.93 -23.49
N CYS A 109 -1.15 0.85 -22.85
CA CYS A 109 -0.97 -0.51 -23.35
C CYS A 109 -1.68 -0.72 -24.70
N CYS A 110 -2.86 -0.14 -24.86
CA CYS A 110 -3.68 -0.33 -26.06
C CYS A 110 -3.39 0.67 -27.18
N LEU A 111 -2.56 1.71 -26.97
CA LEU A 111 -2.45 2.86 -27.90
C LEU A 111 -2.09 2.43 -29.33
N ARG A 112 -1.08 1.58 -29.48
CA ARG A 112 -0.65 1.10 -30.81
C ARG A 112 -1.75 0.27 -31.47
N TRP A 113 -2.38 -0.62 -30.72
CA TRP A 113 -3.44 -1.48 -31.25
C TRP A 113 -4.68 -0.67 -31.67
N ARG A 114 -5.22 0.17 -30.78
CA ARG A 114 -6.45 0.96 -31.04
C ARG A 114 -6.29 1.99 -32.16
N SER A 115 -5.06 2.34 -32.50
CA SER A 115 -4.74 3.26 -33.59
C SER A 115 -4.32 2.57 -34.88
N PHE A 116 -4.43 1.23 -34.97
CA PHE A 116 -3.96 0.46 -36.13
C PHE A 116 -2.49 0.72 -36.47
N GLY A 117 -1.66 0.92 -35.45
CA GLY A 117 -0.23 1.20 -35.59
C GLY A 117 0.11 2.64 -35.99
N GLN A 118 -0.87 3.53 -36.17
CA GLN A 118 -0.60 4.94 -36.49
C GLN A 118 0.09 5.67 -35.34
N TRP A 119 -0.25 5.35 -34.10
CA TRP A 119 0.37 5.91 -32.91
C TRP A 119 1.21 4.84 -32.21
N LYS A 120 2.31 5.29 -31.60
CA LYS A 120 3.20 4.48 -30.78
C LYS A 120 3.30 5.09 -29.39
N CYS A 121 3.75 4.32 -28.41
CA CYS A 121 3.92 4.79 -27.04
C CYS A 121 5.33 4.44 -26.51
N PRO A 122 6.40 5.01 -27.10
CA PRO A 122 7.77 4.73 -26.66
C PRO A 122 8.01 5.31 -25.27
N MET A 123 8.04 4.48 -24.23
CA MET A 123 8.32 4.91 -22.87
C MET A 123 8.91 3.81 -22.01
N VAL A 124 9.63 4.22 -20.97
CA VAL A 124 10.06 3.32 -19.90
C VAL A 124 9.46 3.81 -18.59
N ILE A 125 8.73 2.93 -17.93
CA ILE A 125 8.26 3.09 -16.56
C ILE A 125 9.26 2.30 -15.72
N TYR A 126 10.06 2.95 -14.89
CA TYR A 126 10.91 2.23 -13.95
C TYR A 126 10.42 2.41 -12.52
N ALA A 127 10.43 1.33 -11.75
CA ALA A 127 9.93 1.34 -10.39
C ALA A 127 10.75 0.40 -9.50
N PRO A 128 11.20 0.85 -8.33
CA PRO A 128 11.66 -0.03 -7.27
C PRO A 128 10.57 -1.05 -6.90
N TYR A 129 10.96 -2.32 -6.85
CA TYR A 129 10.06 -3.47 -6.77
C TYR A 129 10.50 -4.43 -5.66
N GLY A 130 9.53 -5.10 -5.05
CA GLY A 130 9.75 -6.25 -4.18
C GLY A 130 10.20 -5.92 -2.75
N ALA A 131 10.09 -6.93 -1.90
CA ALA A 131 10.35 -6.99 -0.47
C ALA A 131 11.81 -7.37 -0.17
N TYR A 132 12.03 -8.09 0.94
CA TYR A 132 13.33 -8.45 1.52
C TYR A 132 14.10 -7.26 2.12
N LEU A 133 13.44 -6.10 2.25
CA LEU A 133 13.85 -4.98 3.08
C LEU A 133 12.77 -4.72 4.12
N PRO A 134 12.98 -5.14 5.38
CA PRO A 134 12.00 -4.92 6.44
C PRO A 134 11.66 -3.44 6.64
N GLY A 135 10.38 -3.19 6.90
CA GLY A 135 9.82 -1.86 7.16
C GLY A 135 9.02 -1.27 5.99
N GLY A 136 9.11 -1.85 4.78
CA GLY A 136 8.35 -1.37 3.61
C GLY A 136 6.86 -1.73 3.64
N SER A 137 6.51 -2.92 4.16
CA SER A 137 5.14 -3.41 4.36
C SER A 137 4.24 -3.28 3.12
N LEU A 138 2.95 -2.98 3.33
CA LEU A 138 1.88 -2.91 2.32
C LEU A 138 2.14 -1.95 1.16
N TRP A 139 2.98 -0.93 1.38
CA TRP A 139 3.09 0.22 0.49
C TRP A 139 4.44 0.32 -0.23
N HIS A 140 5.41 -0.54 0.11
CA HIS A 140 6.74 -0.48 -0.49
C HIS A 140 7.35 -1.86 -0.74
N SER A 141 6.63 -2.96 -0.47
CA SER A 141 7.18 -4.32 -0.55
C SER A 141 6.36 -5.24 -1.45
N GLN A 142 5.44 -4.72 -2.26
CA GLN A 142 4.74 -5.58 -3.23
C GLN A 142 5.58 -5.84 -4.49
N ALA A 143 5.27 -6.98 -5.09
CA ALA A 143 5.88 -7.46 -6.33
C ALA A 143 4.97 -7.08 -7.52
N ASN A 144 3.72 -7.57 -7.55
CA ASN A 144 2.66 -7.19 -8.49
C ASN A 144 2.97 -7.44 -9.98
N GLU A 145 4.04 -8.18 -10.32
CA GLU A 145 4.46 -8.36 -11.71
C GLU A 145 3.43 -9.17 -12.52
N ALA A 146 2.69 -10.10 -11.89
CA ALA A 146 1.71 -10.90 -12.60
C ALA A 146 0.53 -10.05 -13.10
N ALA A 147 0.04 -9.13 -12.28
CA ALA A 147 -1.04 -8.22 -12.65
C ALA A 147 -0.65 -7.33 -13.84
N LEU A 148 0.61 -6.94 -13.92
CA LEU A 148 1.14 -6.07 -14.98
C LEU A 148 1.43 -6.85 -16.27
N ALA A 149 1.96 -8.07 -16.14
CA ALA A 149 2.23 -8.97 -17.26
C ALA A 149 0.96 -9.42 -17.99
N HIS A 150 -0.21 -9.33 -17.34
CA HIS A 150 -1.50 -9.68 -17.91
C HIS A 150 -1.90 -8.82 -19.13
N TYR A 151 -1.44 -7.56 -19.22
CA TYR A 151 -1.93 -6.61 -20.22
C TYR A 151 -1.12 -6.67 -21.53
N PRO A 152 -1.76 -6.98 -22.67
CA PRO A 152 -1.10 -6.92 -23.97
C PRO A 152 -0.62 -5.51 -24.31
N GLY A 153 0.54 -5.43 -24.98
CA GLY A 153 1.15 -4.17 -25.38
C GLY A 153 2.12 -3.58 -24.34
N LEU A 154 2.19 -4.16 -23.13
CA LEU A 154 3.20 -3.84 -22.13
C LEU A 154 4.28 -4.94 -22.08
N SER A 155 5.55 -4.54 -22.13
CA SER A 155 6.66 -5.45 -21.79
C SER A 155 7.04 -5.26 -20.32
N VAL A 156 7.29 -6.34 -19.60
CA VAL A 156 7.66 -6.34 -18.17
C VAL A 156 8.97 -7.09 -18.00
N VAL A 157 9.98 -6.40 -17.44
CA VAL A 157 11.32 -6.95 -17.22
C VAL A 157 11.81 -6.67 -15.80
N ILE A 158 12.54 -7.64 -15.24
CA ILE A 158 13.05 -7.65 -13.87
C ILE A 158 14.51 -8.14 -13.91
N PRO A 159 15.51 -7.25 -13.78
CA PRO A 159 16.91 -7.66 -13.72
C PRO A 159 17.23 -8.34 -12.39
N SER A 160 18.23 -9.21 -12.37
CA SER A 160 18.76 -9.80 -11.13
C SER A 160 20.25 -9.48 -10.88
N THR A 161 20.93 -8.84 -11.85
CA THR A 161 22.34 -8.41 -11.70
C THR A 161 22.58 -7.03 -12.32
N PRO A 162 23.70 -6.36 -12.01
CA PRO A 162 24.03 -5.07 -12.60
C PRO A 162 24.10 -5.09 -14.13
N GLU A 163 24.58 -6.19 -14.73
CA GLU A 163 24.60 -6.37 -16.19
C GLU A 163 23.20 -6.46 -16.77
N ASP A 164 22.33 -7.21 -16.11
CA ASP A 164 20.93 -7.35 -16.52
C ASP A 164 20.23 -6.01 -16.44
N ALA A 165 20.47 -5.24 -15.37
CA ALA A 165 19.89 -3.92 -15.18
C ALA A 165 20.29 -2.94 -16.30
N ALA A 166 21.59 -2.83 -16.61
CA ALA A 166 22.05 -1.96 -17.69
C ALA A 166 21.57 -2.46 -19.08
N GLY A 167 21.71 -3.75 -19.36
CA GLY A 167 21.39 -4.31 -20.67
C GLY A 167 19.89 -4.27 -20.99
N LEU A 168 19.03 -4.60 -20.03
CA LEU A 168 17.57 -4.55 -20.21
C LEU A 168 17.06 -3.10 -20.26
N LEU A 169 17.56 -2.22 -19.39
CA LEU A 169 17.19 -0.80 -19.42
C LEU A 169 17.62 -0.15 -20.74
N TRP A 170 18.82 -0.48 -21.23
CA TRP A 170 19.27 0.00 -22.52
C TRP A 170 18.33 -0.42 -23.65
N THR A 171 17.94 -1.70 -23.70
CA THR A 171 16.92 -2.18 -24.65
C THR A 171 15.60 -1.41 -24.48
N ALA A 172 15.11 -1.26 -23.25
CA ALA A 172 13.86 -0.58 -22.93
C ALA A 172 13.81 0.86 -23.46
N MET A 173 14.88 1.64 -23.26
CA MET A 173 14.93 3.04 -23.71
C MET A 173 14.88 3.20 -25.24
N HIS A 174 15.11 2.13 -26.00
CA HIS A 174 15.06 2.11 -27.46
C HIS A 174 13.82 1.37 -28.01
N CYS A 175 12.96 0.85 -27.14
CA CYS A 175 11.69 0.26 -27.54
C CYS A 175 10.70 1.32 -28.02
N GLU A 176 9.83 0.92 -28.93
CA GLU A 176 8.79 1.76 -29.54
C GLU A 176 7.40 1.57 -28.88
N ASP A 177 7.37 0.80 -27.81
CA ASP A 177 6.21 0.35 -27.03
C ASP A 177 6.53 0.49 -25.54
N PRO A 178 5.52 0.57 -24.67
CA PRO A 178 5.76 0.82 -23.25
C PRO A 178 6.45 -0.37 -22.60
N VAL A 179 7.46 -0.06 -21.79
CA VAL A 179 8.22 -1.04 -21.02
C VAL A 179 8.16 -0.70 -19.55
N LEU A 180 7.81 -1.67 -18.73
CA LEU A 180 7.93 -1.62 -17.29
C LEU A 180 9.22 -2.33 -16.86
N PHE A 181 10.14 -1.57 -16.24
CA PHE A 181 11.42 -2.01 -15.74
C PHE A 181 11.40 -2.00 -14.21
N LEU A 182 11.15 -3.16 -13.61
CA LEU A 182 10.99 -3.31 -12.16
C LEU A 182 12.33 -3.66 -11.52
N ILE A 183 12.81 -2.83 -10.59
CA ILE A 183 14.18 -2.94 -10.08
C ILE A 183 14.14 -3.52 -8.65
N PRO A 184 14.72 -4.72 -8.40
CA PRO A 184 14.62 -5.37 -7.10
C PRO A 184 15.42 -4.61 -6.02
N LYS A 185 14.72 -4.05 -5.04
CA LYS A 185 15.29 -3.14 -4.03
C LYS A 185 16.37 -3.78 -3.15
N HIS A 186 16.14 -5.03 -2.75
CA HIS A 186 17.08 -5.83 -1.96
C HIS A 186 18.45 -5.98 -2.64
N MET A 187 18.49 -5.94 -3.97
CA MET A 187 19.71 -6.12 -4.73
C MET A 187 20.45 -4.82 -5.06
N PHE A 188 19.97 -3.65 -4.63
CA PHE A 188 20.59 -2.36 -4.99
C PHE A 188 22.04 -2.21 -4.54
N TRP A 189 22.40 -2.81 -3.42
CA TRP A 189 23.70 -2.60 -2.77
C TRP A 189 24.71 -3.71 -3.04
N ALA A 190 24.24 -4.84 -3.58
CA ALA A 190 25.10 -5.96 -3.92
C ALA A 190 26.04 -5.58 -5.07
N GLU A 191 27.34 -5.52 -4.77
CA GLU A 191 28.37 -5.30 -5.76
C GLU A 191 28.65 -6.61 -6.50
N ARG A 192 28.67 -6.55 -7.84
CA ARG A 192 29.05 -7.68 -8.69
C ARG A 192 30.04 -7.23 -9.74
N GLU A 193 30.97 -8.14 -10.05
CA GLU A 193 31.97 -7.95 -11.09
C GLU A 193 31.41 -8.39 -12.44
N SER A 194 31.53 -7.49 -13.42
CA SER A 194 31.27 -7.77 -14.83
C SER A 194 32.60 -7.90 -15.56
N ALA A 195 32.95 -9.13 -15.93
CA ALA A 195 34.22 -9.44 -16.59
C ALA A 195 34.26 -8.98 -18.07
N GLU A 196 33.08 -8.90 -18.70
CA GLU A 196 32.93 -8.47 -20.09
C GLU A 196 32.18 -7.14 -20.18
N PRO A 197 32.32 -6.41 -21.30
CA PRO A 197 31.52 -5.20 -21.51
C PRO A 197 30.02 -5.52 -21.47
N ILE A 198 29.26 -4.71 -20.75
CA ILE A 198 27.80 -4.86 -20.64
C ILE A 198 27.18 -4.36 -21.94
N ARG A 199 26.30 -5.19 -22.52
CA ARG A 199 25.63 -4.93 -23.80
C ARG A 199 24.11 -4.95 -23.66
N ALA A 200 23.42 -4.53 -24.71
CA ALA A 200 21.96 -4.61 -24.79
C ALA A 200 21.47 -6.06 -24.62
N ILE A 201 20.42 -6.26 -23.82
CA ILE A 201 19.80 -7.59 -23.62
C ILE A 201 18.40 -7.56 -24.24
N PRO A 202 18.09 -8.46 -25.19
CA PRO A 202 16.76 -8.49 -25.80
C PRO A 202 15.73 -9.04 -24.81
N PHE A 203 14.50 -8.53 -24.89
CA PHE A 203 13.40 -9.05 -24.09
C PHE A 203 13.01 -10.46 -24.53
N GLY A 204 12.46 -11.25 -23.60
CA GLY A 204 12.13 -12.65 -23.84
C GLY A 204 13.36 -13.54 -23.99
N LYS A 205 14.51 -13.14 -23.45
CA LYS A 205 15.71 -13.98 -23.34
C LYS A 205 16.12 -14.17 -21.88
N ALA A 206 15.92 -15.39 -21.40
CA ALA A 206 16.35 -15.82 -20.08
C ALA A 206 17.87 -16.08 -20.06
N ARG A 207 18.44 -16.17 -18.86
CA ARG A 207 19.84 -16.54 -18.65
C ARG A 207 19.93 -17.88 -17.93
N LYS A 208 20.66 -18.83 -18.51
CA LYS A 208 21.12 -20.02 -17.77
C LYS A 208 22.27 -19.58 -16.85
N ARG A 209 22.00 -19.49 -15.55
CA ARG A 209 22.96 -19.07 -14.51
C ARG A 209 23.90 -20.21 -14.13
N GLN A 210 23.37 -21.43 -14.14
CA GLN A 210 24.09 -22.65 -13.80
C GLN A 210 23.52 -23.79 -14.64
N ALA A 211 24.40 -24.65 -15.15
CA ALA A 211 24.00 -25.87 -15.84
C ALA A 211 23.71 -26.98 -14.83
N GLY A 212 22.72 -27.82 -15.14
CA GLY A 212 22.43 -29.02 -14.35
C GLY A 212 21.60 -30.03 -15.13
N SER A 213 21.37 -31.19 -14.53
CA SER A 213 20.70 -32.35 -15.17
C SER A 213 19.45 -32.84 -14.45
N ASP A 214 19.26 -32.54 -13.17
CA ASP A 214 18.27 -33.25 -12.35
C ASP A 214 17.00 -32.42 -12.14
N VAL A 215 17.13 -31.10 -11.98
CA VAL A 215 15.99 -30.19 -11.79
C VAL A 215 16.23 -28.87 -12.53
N THR A 216 15.23 -28.43 -13.28
CA THR A 216 15.16 -27.06 -13.79
C THR A 216 14.57 -26.16 -12.70
N LEU A 217 15.38 -25.23 -12.19
CA LEU A 217 14.97 -24.21 -11.22
C LEU A 217 14.80 -22.87 -11.95
N ILE A 218 13.60 -22.31 -11.93
CA ILE A 218 13.28 -21.04 -12.61
C ILE A 218 13.05 -19.97 -11.54
N ALA A 219 13.77 -18.85 -11.62
CA ALA A 219 13.66 -17.74 -10.67
C ALA A 219 13.82 -16.38 -11.39
N TRP A 220 13.48 -15.29 -10.71
CA TRP A 220 13.72 -13.92 -11.19
C TRP A 220 13.77 -12.90 -10.04
N GLY A 221 14.34 -11.73 -10.32
CA GLY A 221 14.48 -10.66 -9.32
C GLY A 221 15.20 -11.13 -8.06
N ASN A 222 14.68 -10.73 -6.88
CA ASN A 222 15.26 -11.06 -5.57
C ASN A 222 15.41 -12.58 -5.34
N THR A 223 14.51 -13.39 -5.89
CA THR A 223 14.51 -14.84 -5.67
C THR A 223 15.67 -15.57 -6.33
N VAL A 224 16.38 -14.95 -7.28
CA VAL A 224 17.60 -15.52 -7.90
C VAL A 224 18.70 -15.68 -6.86
N GLU A 225 18.84 -14.74 -5.93
CA GLU A 225 19.80 -14.86 -4.81
C GLU A 225 19.44 -16.06 -3.93
N LYS A 226 18.16 -16.20 -3.54
CA LYS A 226 17.68 -17.30 -2.71
C LYS A 226 17.80 -18.65 -3.39
N ALA A 227 17.63 -18.70 -4.71
CA ALA A 227 17.87 -19.90 -5.50
C ALA A 227 19.35 -20.32 -5.49
N LEU A 228 20.28 -19.36 -5.64
CA LEU A 228 21.72 -19.65 -5.56
C LEU A 228 22.14 -20.13 -4.16
N GLU A 229 21.64 -19.48 -3.10
CA GLU A 229 21.85 -19.91 -1.71
C GLU A 229 21.31 -21.34 -1.47
N ALA A 230 20.12 -21.66 -2.01
CA ALA A 230 19.53 -22.98 -1.90
C ALA A 230 20.36 -24.05 -2.62
N ILE A 231 20.84 -23.77 -3.84
CA ILE A 231 21.69 -24.68 -4.61
C ILE A 231 22.97 -25.01 -3.85
N GLN A 232 23.61 -24.02 -3.22
CA GLN A 232 24.81 -24.25 -2.40
C GLN A 232 24.55 -25.21 -1.23
N GLN A 233 23.37 -25.16 -0.61
CA GLN A 233 23.03 -26.06 0.51
C GLN A 233 22.80 -27.52 0.09
N ILE A 234 22.51 -27.78 -1.18
CA ILE A 234 22.17 -29.12 -1.68
C ILE A 234 23.06 -29.57 -2.85
N GLU A 235 24.23 -28.95 -3.01
CA GLU A 235 25.14 -29.20 -4.14
C GLU A 235 25.49 -30.69 -4.30
N ASN A 236 25.55 -31.43 -3.20
CA ASN A 236 25.86 -32.87 -3.18
C ASN A 236 24.62 -33.78 -3.31
N GLU A 237 23.40 -33.23 -3.39
CA GLU A 237 22.16 -34.00 -3.44
C GLU A 237 21.54 -34.05 -4.84
N ALA A 238 21.67 -32.97 -5.64
CA ALA A 238 21.09 -32.88 -6.97
C ALA A 238 21.80 -31.84 -7.85
N SER A 239 21.89 -32.13 -9.16
CA SER A 239 22.39 -31.21 -10.18
C SER A 239 21.29 -30.26 -10.66
N ILE A 240 21.37 -28.98 -10.30
CA ILE A 240 20.34 -27.98 -10.57
C ILE A 240 20.70 -27.09 -11.76
N GLU A 241 19.81 -27.02 -12.75
CA GLU A 241 19.89 -26.02 -13.82
C GLU A 241 19.09 -24.77 -13.42
N LEU A 242 19.79 -23.67 -13.11
CA LEU A 242 19.16 -22.41 -12.73
C LEU A 242 18.93 -21.51 -13.95
N ILE A 243 17.67 -21.16 -14.19
CA ILE A 243 17.23 -20.20 -15.20
C ILE A 243 16.73 -18.94 -14.51
N ASP A 244 17.33 -17.82 -14.88
CA ASP A 244 16.88 -16.48 -14.52
C ASP A 244 16.04 -15.90 -15.67
N LEU A 245 14.75 -15.65 -15.44
CA LEU A 245 13.83 -15.27 -16.52
C LEU A 245 14.21 -13.96 -17.20
N ARG A 246 14.65 -12.96 -16.43
CA ARG A 246 14.87 -11.54 -16.82
C ARG A 246 13.63 -10.80 -17.36
N SER A 247 12.87 -11.42 -18.24
CA SER A 247 11.65 -10.88 -18.85
C SER A 247 10.45 -11.72 -18.41
N ILE A 248 9.46 -11.05 -17.83
CA ILE A 248 8.19 -11.65 -17.42
C ILE A 248 7.21 -11.67 -18.58
N SER A 249 7.20 -10.60 -19.37
CA SER A 249 6.41 -10.51 -20.60
C SER A 249 7.17 -9.68 -21.64
N PRO A 250 7.48 -10.22 -22.84
CA PRO A 250 7.41 -11.64 -23.18
C PRO A 250 8.44 -12.46 -22.39
N TRP A 251 8.14 -13.72 -22.08
CA TRP A 251 9.05 -14.65 -21.40
C TRP A 251 9.64 -15.67 -22.38
N ASP A 252 10.80 -16.22 -22.03
CA ASP A 252 11.59 -17.12 -22.88
C ASP A 252 11.13 -18.58 -22.78
N ARG A 253 10.09 -18.93 -23.54
CA ARG A 253 9.52 -20.28 -23.56
C ARG A 253 10.54 -21.32 -24.00
N ASP A 254 11.23 -21.07 -25.10
CA ASP A 254 12.15 -22.02 -25.73
C ASP A 254 13.23 -22.50 -24.75
N THR A 255 13.87 -21.57 -24.05
CA THR A 255 14.92 -21.89 -23.05
C THR A 255 14.39 -22.76 -21.91
N ILE A 256 13.16 -22.50 -21.46
CA ILE A 256 12.54 -23.24 -20.36
C ILE A 256 12.13 -24.63 -20.84
N GLU A 257 11.49 -24.74 -22.01
CA GLU A 257 11.10 -26.02 -22.59
C GLU A 257 12.32 -26.92 -22.83
N GLU A 258 13.41 -26.38 -23.38
CA GLU A 258 14.66 -27.10 -23.59
C GLU A 258 15.21 -27.67 -22.27
N SER A 259 15.22 -26.84 -21.22
CA SER A 259 15.69 -27.25 -19.89
C SER A 259 14.80 -28.33 -19.27
N VAL A 260 13.48 -28.17 -19.34
CA VAL A 260 12.52 -29.13 -18.79
C VAL A 260 12.55 -30.46 -19.55
N ARG A 261 12.79 -30.46 -20.87
CA ARG A 261 13.03 -31.72 -21.63
C ARG A 261 14.25 -32.46 -21.13
N LYS A 262 15.29 -31.72 -20.75
CA LYS A 262 16.54 -32.30 -20.26
C LYS A 262 16.39 -32.86 -18.85
N THR A 263 15.77 -32.12 -17.93
CA THR A 263 15.74 -32.47 -16.50
C THR A 263 14.51 -33.30 -16.11
N GLY A 264 13.39 -33.17 -16.84
CA GLY A 264 12.12 -33.80 -16.51
C GLY A 264 11.48 -33.33 -15.20
N ARG A 265 12.06 -32.33 -14.51
CA ARG A 265 11.60 -31.81 -13.22
C ARG A 265 11.68 -30.30 -13.21
N VAL A 266 10.66 -29.63 -12.70
CA VAL A 266 10.64 -28.17 -12.65
C VAL A 266 10.21 -27.64 -11.28
N VAL A 267 10.98 -26.69 -10.76
CA VAL A 267 10.66 -25.88 -9.58
C VAL A 267 10.71 -24.42 -10.00
N ILE A 268 9.68 -23.65 -9.68
CA ILE A 268 9.59 -22.23 -9.99
C ILE A 268 9.57 -21.46 -8.68
N VAL A 269 10.37 -20.41 -8.58
CA VAL A 269 10.46 -19.53 -7.41
C VAL A 269 10.08 -18.13 -7.84
N GLN A 270 9.09 -17.55 -7.18
CA GLN A 270 8.63 -16.19 -7.45
C GLN A 270 8.36 -15.44 -6.16
N GLU A 271 8.55 -14.13 -6.20
CA GLU A 271 8.24 -13.26 -5.06
C GLU A 271 6.77 -12.85 -5.00
N ASP A 272 6.09 -12.78 -6.15
CA ASP A 272 4.67 -12.44 -6.18
C ASP A 272 3.81 -13.42 -5.37
N THR A 273 2.57 -13.00 -5.15
CA THR A 273 1.53 -13.86 -4.58
C THR A 273 1.29 -15.10 -5.45
N GLU A 274 0.98 -16.23 -4.82
CA GLU A 274 0.75 -17.51 -5.50
C GLU A 274 -0.40 -17.44 -6.52
N ASN A 275 -1.51 -16.80 -6.15
CA ASN A 275 -2.73 -16.73 -6.97
C ASN A 275 -2.54 -15.89 -8.24
N ALA A 276 -3.04 -16.42 -9.37
CA ALA A 276 -3.08 -15.73 -10.65
C ALA A 276 -1.71 -15.19 -11.09
N SER A 277 -0.68 -16.02 -10.91
CA SER A 277 0.72 -15.59 -10.97
C SER A 277 1.47 -16.06 -12.21
N VAL A 278 2.65 -15.46 -12.44
CA VAL A 278 3.56 -15.82 -13.55
C VAL A 278 3.99 -17.28 -13.43
N GLY A 279 4.32 -17.75 -12.23
CA GLY A 279 4.66 -19.15 -11.99
C GLY A 279 3.53 -20.11 -12.40
N GLN A 280 2.28 -19.78 -12.07
CA GLN A 280 1.12 -20.58 -12.50
C GLN A 280 0.93 -20.56 -14.03
N MET A 281 1.18 -19.41 -14.69
CA MET A 281 1.18 -19.31 -16.15
C MET A 281 2.23 -20.25 -16.77
N ILE A 282 3.46 -20.26 -16.25
CA ILE A 282 4.53 -21.13 -16.74
C ILE A 282 4.17 -22.60 -16.55
N ILE A 283 3.68 -22.99 -15.37
CA ILE A 283 3.23 -24.37 -15.10
C ILE A 283 2.17 -24.79 -16.10
N THR A 284 1.15 -23.96 -16.30
CA THR A 284 0.04 -24.24 -17.22
C THR A 284 0.53 -24.40 -18.66
N HIS A 285 1.48 -23.56 -19.11
CA HIS A 285 2.09 -23.70 -20.43
C HIS A 285 2.80 -25.05 -20.57
N LEU A 286 3.67 -25.40 -19.61
CA LEU A 286 4.47 -26.62 -19.67
C LEU A 286 3.60 -27.89 -19.62
N THR A 287 2.57 -27.92 -18.78
CA THR A 287 1.68 -29.09 -18.66
C THR A 287 0.68 -29.21 -19.82
N SER A 288 0.45 -28.14 -20.57
CA SER A 288 -0.39 -28.16 -21.78
C SER A 288 0.34 -28.70 -23.01
N GLN A 289 1.68 -28.74 -23.00
CA GLN A 289 2.47 -29.35 -24.08
C GLN A 289 2.55 -30.86 -23.87
N SER A 290 1.99 -31.64 -24.79
CA SER A 290 1.84 -33.10 -24.63
C SER A 290 3.18 -33.83 -24.48
N ASP A 291 4.21 -33.37 -25.17
CA ASP A 291 5.55 -33.97 -25.13
C ASP A 291 6.29 -33.65 -23.82
N LEU A 292 6.24 -32.40 -23.35
CA LEU A 292 6.78 -32.02 -22.04
C LEU A 292 6.05 -32.73 -20.90
N TRP A 293 4.72 -32.77 -20.95
CA TRP A 293 3.90 -33.49 -19.98
C TRP A 293 4.25 -34.98 -19.90
N ASN A 294 4.66 -35.58 -21.01
CA ASN A 294 5.07 -36.98 -21.07
C ASN A 294 6.52 -37.21 -20.63
N SER A 295 7.40 -36.20 -20.72
CA SER A 295 8.78 -36.30 -20.23
C SER A 295 8.93 -35.95 -18.75
N MET A 296 7.94 -35.29 -18.14
CA MET A 296 8.01 -34.94 -16.71
C MET A 296 7.97 -36.18 -15.81
N VAL A 297 8.93 -36.26 -14.88
CA VAL A 297 9.05 -37.35 -13.89
C VAL A 297 8.60 -36.95 -12.48
N SER A 298 8.35 -35.65 -12.25
CA SER A 298 7.59 -35.12 -11.11
C SER A 298 6.65 -34.01 -11.56
N PRO A 299 5.54 -33.77 -10.83
CA PRO A 299 4.75 -32.57 -11.01
C PRO A 299 5.59 -31.29 -10.81
N PRO A 300 5.33 -30.22 -11.58
CA PRO A 300 5.87 -28.90 -11.30
C PRO A 300 5.57 -28.43 -9.88
N ILE A 301 6.53 -27.75 -9.24
CA ILE A 301 6.35 -27.17 -7.90
C ILE A 301 6.56 -25.65 -7.97
N LEU A 302 5.62 -24.89 -7.40
CA LEU A 302 5.71 -23.44 -7.24
C LEU A 302 6.08 -23.09 -5.80
N VAL A 303 7.11 -22.26 -5.63
CA VAL A 303 7.49 -21.62 -4.36
C VAL A 303 7.21 -20.13 -4.51
N SER A 304 6.23 -19.62 -3.76
CA SER A 304 5.71 -18.26 -3.90
C SER A 304 5.57 -17.58 -2.55
N LYS A 305 5.46 -16.24 -2.54
CA LYS A 305 4.90 -15.56 -1.36
C LYS A 305 3.49 -16.07 -1.09
N GLY A 306 3.14 -16.25 0.18
CA GLY A 306 1.78 -16.63 0.58
C GLY A 306 0.73 -15.62 0.08
N ASN A 307 -0.54 -16.04 0.06
CA ASN A 307 -1.69 -15.18 -0.26
C ASN A 307 -2.02 -14.20 0.90
N VAL A 308 -1.00 -13.49 1.37
CA VAL A 308 -1.04 -12.54 2.48
C VAL A 308 -0.29 -11.27 2.11
N MET A 309 -0.58 -10.21 2.85
CA MET A 309 0.12 -8.94 2.76
C MET A 309 1.48 -9.02 3.45
N ILE A 310 2.42 -8.16 3.04
CA ILE A 310 3.72 -8.03 3.71
C ILE A 310 3.52 -7.22 5.01
N GLY A 311 3.76 -7.86 6.14
CA GLY A 311 3.68 -7.21 7.45
C GLY A 311 4.83 -6.24 7.68
N TYR A 312 4.61 -5.21 8.52
CA TYR A 312 5.63 -4.23 8.86
C TYR A 312 6.74 -4.81 9.75
N ASN A 313 6.37 -5.67 10.71
CA ASN A 313 7.35 -6.36 11.54
C ASN A 313 8.13 -7.38 10.67
N PRO A 314 9.48 -7.41 10.74
CA PRO A 314 10.32 -8.30 9.92
C PRO A 314 9.88 -9.77 9.95
N ILE A 315 9.41 -10.28 11.09
CA ILE A 315 8.99 -11.68 11.24
C ILE A 315 7.86 -12.02 10.27
N TYR A 316 6.90 -11.11 10.07
CA TYR A 316 5.78 -11.35 9.16
C TYR A 316 6.19 -11.26 7.70
N GLU A 317 7.13 -10.37 7.36
CA GLU A 317 7.68 -10.28 6.01
C GLU A 317 8.43 -11.57 5.64
N TYR A 318 9.36 -12.01 6.49
CA TYR A 318 10.12 -13.24 6.23
C TYR A 318 9.24 -14.48 6.20
N ALA A 319 8.23 -14.57 7.07
CA ALA A 319 7.28 -15.68 7.06
C ALA A 319 6.42 -15.73 5.77
N ALA A 320 6.13 -14.57 5.17
CA ALA A 320 5.35 -14.50 3.94
C ALA A 320 6.16 -14.89 2.70
N LEU A 321 7.42 -14.46 2.63
CA LEU A 321 8.26 -14.53 1.45
C LEU A 321 8.85 -15.94 1.18
N PRO A 322 9.20 -16.26 -0.07
CA PRO A 322 10.05 -17.41 -0.37
C PRO A 322 11.39 -17.29 0.34
N ASP A 323 11.81 -18.35 1.02
CA ASP A 323 13.13 -18.45 1.65
C ASP A 323 13.91 -19.65 1.10
N VAL A 324 15.19 -19.73 1.48
CA VAL A 324 16.11 -20.79 1.07
C VAL A 324 15.59 -22.17 1.46
N GLN A 325 15.04 -22.32 2.67
CA GLN A 325 14.58 -23.62 3.16
C GLN A 325 13.38 -24.14 2.38
N ARG A 326 12.43 -23.26 2.04
CA ARG A 326 11.28 -23.58 1.19
C ARG A 326 11.72 -24.03 -0.21
N ILE A 327 12.74 -23.39 -0.79
CA ILE A 327 13.32 -23.79 -2.08
C ILE A 327 13.99 -25.16 -1.97
N VAL A 328 14.84 -25.38 -0.96
CA VAL A 328 15.50 -26.66 -0.70
C VAL A 328 14.48 -27.79 -0.51
N VAL A 329 13.43 -27.56 0.29
CA VAL A 329 12.35 -28.53 0.50
C VAL A 329 11.62 -28.83 -0.80
N ALA A 330 11.33 -27.82 -1.63
CA ALA A 330 10.71 -28.01 -2.93
C ALA A 330 11.56 -28.86 -3.88
N ILE A 331 12.88 -28.61 -3.93
CA ILE A 331 13.80 -29.40 -4.76
C ILE A 331 13.88 -30.85 -4.26
N ARG A 332 14.08 -31.07 -2.96
CA ARG A 332 14.09 -32.40 -2.34
C ARG A 332 12.78 -33.16 -2.57
N LYS A 333 11.65 -32.45 -2.49
CA LYS A 333 10.33 -33.00 -2.80
C LYS A 333 10.23 -33.40 -4.28
N SER A 334 10.74 -32.58 -5.19
CA SER A 334 10.75 -32.88 -6.62
C SER A 334 11.55 -34.15 -6.91
N ILE A 335 12.78 -34.26 -6.40
CA ILE A 335 13.66 -35.43 -6.66
C ILE A 335 13.18 -36.72 -5.98
N SER A 336 12.53 -36.64 -4.82
CA SER A 336 12.02 -37.81 -4.09
C SER A 336 10.75 -38.41 -4.70
N MET A 337 10.00 -37.63 -5.49
CA MET A 337 8.86 -38.14 -6.24
C MET A 337 9.33 -39.04 -7.38
N LYS A 338 9.09 -40.35 -7.22
CA LYS A 338 9.18 -41.35 -8.30
C LYS A 338 7.78 -41.61 -8.84
N GLN A 339 7.43 -41.04 -9.99
CA GLN A 339 6.19 -41.42 -10.66
C GLN A 339 6.37 -42.79 -11.33
N GLN A 340 5.78 -43.85 -10.77
CA GLN A 340 5.40 -45.01 -11.58
C GLN A 340 4.08 -44.66 -12.25
N ARG A 341 4.11 -44.18 -13.50
CA ARG A 341 2.88 -44.18 -14.31
C ARG A 341 2.55 -45.66 -14.56
N SER A 342 1.64 -46.23 -13.77
CA SER A 342 0.93 -47.43 -14.21
C SER A 342 0.18 -47.02 -15.46
N VAL A 343 0.61 -47.54 -16.61
CA VAL A 343 -0.25 -47.58 -17.79
C VAL A 343 -1.37 -48.54 -17.41
N ALA A 344 -2.38 -48.04 -16.69
CA ALA A 344 -3.54 -48.82 -16.35
C ALA A 344 -4.25 -49.12 -17.68
N ALA A 345 -4.10 -50.37 -18.11
CA ALA A 345 -4.88 -51.00 -19.15
C ALA A 345 -6.35 -50.65 -18.95
N ALA A 346 -6.83 -49.69 -19.73
CA ALA A 346 -8.23 -49.33 -19.83
C ALA A 346 -8.95 -50.35 -20.74
N VAL A 347 -8.87 -51.63 -20.39
CA VAL A 347 -9.78 -52.71 -20.82
C VAL A 347 -9.69 -53.79 -19.74
N SER A 348 -10.81 -54.25 -19.20
CA SER A 348 -10.93 -55.31 -18.17
C SER A 348 -11.08 -54.88 -16.69
N ALA A 349 -11.91 -53.86 -16.41
CA ALA A 349 -12.51 -53.69 -15.08
C ALA A 349 -14.03 -53.45 -15.15
N ALA A 350 -14.67 -54.01 -16.17
CA ALA A 350 -16.09 -54.31 -16.15
C ALA A 350 -16.17 -55.84 -16.03
N GLU A 351 -16.78 -56.33 -14.95
CA GLU A 351 -16.98 -57.76 -14.57
C GLU A 351 -16.13 -58.23 -13.37
N ALA A 352 -16.59 -57.89 -12.15
CA ALA A 352 -16.52 -58.71 -10.93
C ALA A 352 -17.13 -57.87 -9.77
N ASP A 353 -18.45 -57.92 -9.60
CA ASP A 353 -19.16 -58.67 -8.54
C ASP A 353 -18.89 -58.09 -7.14
N GLU A 354 -19.72 -57.17 -6.65
CA GLU A 354 -20.86 -57.48 -5.75
C GLU A 354 -20.58 -58.63 -4.75
N ARG A 355 -20.23 -58.28 -3.50
CA ARG A 355 -20.85 -58.83 -2.25
C ARG A 355 -20.15 -58.38 -0.95
N GLY A 356 -20.96 -57.93 0.04
CA GLY A 356 -20.72 -58.06 1.50
C GLY A 356 -20.03 -56.87 2.21
N ARG A 357 -20.76 -55.92 2.83
CA ARG A 357 -21.34 -55.87 4.21
C ARG A 357 -20.36 -55.64 5.39
N HIS A 358 -20.56 -54.49 6.04
CA HIS A 358 -20.40 -54.09 7.46
C HIS A 358 -19.12 -54.41 8.27
N ALA A 359 -18.45 -53.36 8.77
CA ALA A 359 -18.15 -53.15 10.21
C ALA A 359 -17.58 -51.74 10.49
N ARG A 360 -17.96 -51.14 11.63
CA ARG A 360 -17.42 -49.88 12.19
C ARG A 360 -16.12 -50.14 12.99
N PRO A 361 -15.22 -49.14 13.14
CA PRO A 361 -13.93 -49.33 13.79
C PRO A 361 -13.99 -49.12 15.32
N ARG A 362 -13.17 -49.89 16.05
CA ARG A 362 -12.84 -49.70 17.47
C ARG A 362 -11.44 -49.10 17.62
N SER A 363 -11.31 -48.32 18.68
CA SER A 363 -10.19 -47.52 19.16
C SER A 363 -8.98 -48.31 19.67
N GLY A 364 -7.78 -47.74 19.45
CA GLY A 364 -6.83 -47.35 20.51
C GLY A 364 -5.85 -48.40 21.06
N GLN A 365 -4.56 -48.21 20.78
CA GLN A 365 -3.46 -48.46 21.74
C GLN A 365 -2.19 -47.67 21.35
N GLU A 366 -1.59 -47.04 22.35
CA GLU A 366 -0.42 -46.13 22.33
C GLU A 366 0.94 -46.86 22.21
N PRO A 367 2.03 -46.16 21.82
CA PRO A 367 3.40 -46.56 22.10
C PRO A 367 4.13 -45.66 23.13
N GLN A 368 4.97 -46.31 23.95
CA GLN A 368 5.79 -45.77 25.04
C GLN A 368 7.01 -44.91 24.60
N PRO A 369 7.57 -44.05 25.50
CA PRO A 369 8.72 -43.19 25.21
C PRO A 369 10.09 -43.79 25.59
N ARG A 370 11.16 -43.28 24.95
CA ARG A 370 12.58 -43.45 25.33
C ARG A 370 13.19 -42.11 25.81
N PRO A 371 14.24 -42.12 26.65
CA PRO A 371 14.62 -40.96 27.46
C PRO A 371 15.56 -39.97 26.74
N ALA A 372 15.44 -38.68 27.09
CA ALA A 372 16.27 -37.58 26.61
C ALA A 372 17.38 -37.22 27.61
N THR A 373 18.57 -36.91 27.08
CA THR A 373 19.68 -36.24 27.78
C THR A 373 19.57 -34.73 27.59
N ALA A 374 19.66 -33.95 28.68
CA ALA A 374 19.57 -32.49 28.67
C ALA A 374 20.85 -31.84 28.12
N ALA A 375 20.69 -30.95 27.14
CA ALA A 375 21.70 -29.98 26.70
C ALA A 375 21.16 -28.57 26.94
N THR A 376 21.92 -27.73 27.62
CA THR A 376 21.64 -26.30 27.80
C THR A 376 21.87 -25.55 26.48
N ASN A 377 20.84 -24.91 25.93
CA ASN A 377 20.91 -24.11 24.70
C ASN A 377 21.23 -22.64 25.02
N THR A 378 22.22 -22.08 24.33
CA THR A 378 22.59 -20.66 24.39
C THR A 378 22.08 -19.94 23.13
N GLN A 379 21.41 -18.80 23.28
CA GLN A 379 20.92 -17.96 22.18
C GLN A 379 21.65 -16.61 22.15
N ASN A 380 21.93 -16.07 20.96
CA ASN A 380 22.67 -14.82 20.80
C ASN A 380 21.73 -13.62 20.62
N ILE A 381 22.03 -12.50 21.30
CA ILE A 381 21.36 -11.20 21.14
C ILE A 381 22.14 -10.44 20.07
N THR A 382 21.47 -9.97 19.01
CA THR A 382 22.09 -9.20 17.91
C THR A 382 21.36 -7.89 17.68
N VAL A 383 22.04 -6.92 17.08
CA VAL A 383 21.43 -5.63 16.68
C VAL A 383 20.42 -5.87 15.55
N PRO A 384 19.12 -5.55 15.73
CA PRO A 384 18.11 -5.75 14.70
C PRO A 384 18.21 -4.70 13.58
N ILE A 385 17.61 -5.00 12.42
CA ILE A 385 17.50 -4.04 11.31
C ILE A 385 16.49 -2.95 11.70
N MET A 386 16.94 -1.69 11.79
CA MET A 386 16.15 -0.56 12.32
C MET A 386 15.54 0.36 11.24
N GLY A 387 15.06 -0.22 10.13
CA GLY A 387 14.39 0.49 9.04
C GLY A 387 15.27 0.86 7.85
N GLU A 388 14.64 1.30 6.74
CA GLU A 388 15.32 1.55 5.47
C GLU A 388 16.37 2.68 5.59
N GLY A 389 17.63 2.33 5.28
CA GLY A 389 18.75 3.28 5.19
C GLY A 389 19.56 3.51 6.47
N ILE A 390 19.25 2.87 7.59
CA ILE A 390 20.04 2.95 8.84
C ILE A 390 21.12 1.84 8.85
N ARG A 391 22.37 2.18 9.20
CA ARG A 391 23.54 1.25 9.09
C ARG A 391 24.28 0.98 10.40
N SER A 392 24.13 1.85 11.40
CA SER A 392 24.78 1.73 12.70
C SER A 392 23.91 2.39 13.77
N ALA A 393 23.99 1.90 15.00
CA ALA A 393 23.32 2.49 16.16
C ALA A 393 24.29 2.56 17.34
N LYS A 394 24.07 3.50 18.26
CA LYS A 394 24.89 3.67 19.46
C LYS A 394 24.19 3.08 20.67
N VAL A 395 24.85 2.24 21.46
CA VAL A 395 24.25 1.67 22.68
C VAL A 395 24.18 2.75 23.76
N VAL A 396 22.98 3.11 24.20
CA VAL A 396 22.74 4.19 25.18
C VAL A 396 22.58 3.65 26.59
N ALA A 397 21.97 2.48 26.75
CA ALA A 397 21.78 1.87 28.06
C ALA A 397 21.71 0.34 27.96
N LEU A 398 22.35 -0.36 28.89
CA LEU A 398 22.13 -1.79 29.14
C LEU A 398 21.15 -1.92 30.30
N LEU A 399 19.93 -2.40 30.02
CA LEU A 399 18.82 -2.44 30.99
C LEU A 399 18.83 -3.73 31.84
N LYS A 400 19.50 -4.80 31.39
CA LYS A 400 19.66 -6.07 32.10
C LYS A 400 21.12 -6.36 32.43
N LYS A 401 21.36 -6.94 33.61
CA LYS A 401 22.68 -7.37 34.08
C LYS A 401 22.85 -8.87 33.84
N PRO A 402 24.08 -9.36 33.58
CA PRO A 402 24.34 -10.80 33.54
C PRO A 402 23.83 -11.49 34.81
N GLY A 403 23.05 -12.56 34.64
CA GLY A 403 22.37 -13.28 35.71
C GLY A 403 20.91 -12.86 35.98
N ASP A 404 20.43 -11.78 35.37
CA ASP A 404 19.02 -11.37 35.50
C ASP A 404 18.09 -12.32 34.74
N ARG A 405 16.91 -12.59 35.32
CA ARG A 405 15.84 -13.32 34.65
C ARG A 405 15.20 -12.41 33.60
N ILE A 406 15.10 -12.93 32.37
CA ILE A 406 14.52 -12.27 31.20
C ILE A 406 13.22 -12.99 30.85
N GLU A 407 12.12 -12.23 30.75
CA GLU A 407 10.86 -12.72 30.20
C GLU A 407 10.78 -12.43 28.69
N LEU A 408 9.80 -13.03 28.01
CA LEU A 408 9.53 -12.72 26.60
C LEU A 408 9.16 -11.23 26.48
N ASP A 409 9.68 -10.55 25.46
CA ASP A 409 9.48 -9.13 25.15
C ASP A 409 10.06 -8.15 26.18
N ASP A 410 10.90 -8.63 27.10
CA ASP A 410 11.55 -7.80 28.11
C ASP A 410 12.69 -6.96 27.48
N ALA A 411 12.72 -5.66 27.79
CA ALA A 411 13.71 -4.74 27.21
C ALA A 411 15.11 -5.01 27.78
N LEU A 412 16.07 -5.30 26.88
CA LEU A 412 17.43 -5.70 27.22
C LEU A 412 18.40 -4.53 27.23
N CYS A 413 18.35 -3.69 26.20
CA CYS A 413 19.17 -2.50 26.05
C CYS A 413 18.48 -1.47 25.14
N GLU A 414 18.92 -0.22 25.21
CA GLU A 414 18.47 0.86 24.33
C GLU A 414 19.58 1.26 23.37
N VAL A 415 19.23 1.41 22.11
CA VAL A 415 20.12 1.85 21.05
C VAL A 415 19.59 3.12 20.37
N GLU A 416 20.46 4.09 20.11
CA GLU A 416 20.11 5.36 19.50
C GLU A 416 20.59 5.41 18.04
N THR A 417 19.72 5.92 17.19
CA THR A 417 19.99 6.26 15.79
C THR A 417 19.75 7.76 15.59
N ASP A 418 20.18 8.34 14.47
CA ASP A 418 19.98 9.76 14.13
C ASP A 418 18.51 10.26 14.19
N LYS A 419 17.53 9.34 14.25
CA LYS A 419 16.09 9.65 14.20
C LYS A 419 15.33 9.33 15.49
N ALA A 420 15.75 8.32 16.24
CA ALA A 420 15.05 7.86 17.45
C ALA A 420 15.91 6.89 18.28
N VAL A 421 15.54 6.74 19.56
CA VAL A 421 16.02 5.69 20.48
C VAL A 421 15.07 4.50 20.41
N TYR A 422 15.62 3.29 20.24
CA TYR A 422 14.88 2.04 20.13
C TYR A 422 15.28 1.07 21.26
N PRO A 423 14.31 0.47 21.97
CA PRO A 423 14.59 -0.65 22.86
C PRO A 423 14.82 -1.93 22.05
N ILE A 424 15.85 -2.70 22.39
CA ILE A 424 16.05 -4.08 21.93
C ILE A 424 15.41 -4.99 22.97
N GLU A 425 14.38 -5.71 22.57
CA GLU A 425 13.59 -6.61 23.42
C GLU A 425 13.99 -8.08 23.20
N SER A 426 13.82 -8.90 24.23
CA SER A 426 14.17 -10.32 24.17
C SER A 426 13.12 -11.16 23.46
N SER A 427 13.51 -11.93 22.45
CA SER A 427 12.63 -12.93 21.82
C SER A 427 12.58 -14.27 22.56
N PHE A 428 13.32 -14.43 23.66
CA PHE A 428 13.38 -15.67 24.42
C PHE A 428 13.34 -15.38 25.93
N ALA A 429 12.58 -16.19 26.67
CA ALA A 429 12.67 -16.22 28.13
C ALA A 429 13.89 -17.04 28.55
N GLY A 430 14.64 -16.55 29.54
CA GLY A 430 15.86 -17.20 30.00
C GLY A 430 16.62 -16.36 31.02
N THR A 431 17.89 -16.67 31.21
CA THR A 431 18.78 -15.89 32.09
C THR A 431 19.79 -15.14 31.24
N MET A 432 19.97 -13.85 31.51
CA MET A 432 20.92 -13.00 30.80
C MET A 432 22.35 -13.56 30.96
N GLY A 433 23.01 -13.85 29.84
CA GLY A 433 24.42 -14.20 29.78
C GLY A 433 25.31 -12.95 29.84
N GLN A 434 26.52 -13.03 29.29
CA GLN A 434 27.45 -11.90 29.28
C GLN A 434 27.16 -10.96 28.10
N TRP A 435 27.23 -9.65 28.34
CA TRP A 435 27.31 -8.64 27.29
C TRP A 435 28.71 -8.63 26.68
N LYS A 436 28.77 -8.48 25.35
CA LYS A 436 30.00 -8.34 24.54
C LYS A 436 30.26 -6.89 24.15
N VAL A 437 29.41 -5.95 24.58
CA VAL A 437 29.48 -4.53 24.26
C VAL A 437 29.31 -3.68 25.52
N GLU A 438 29.86 -2.47 25.50
CA GLU A 438 29.75 -1.49 26.57
C GLU A 438 28.78 -0.36 26.18
N VAL A 439 28.28 0.37 27.19
CA VAL A 439 27.51 1.61 26.97
C VAL A 439 28.40 2.61 26.21
N ASP A 440 27.80 3.38 25.30
CA ASP A 440 28.43 4.29 24.33
C ASP A 440 29.13 3.64 23.13
N ALA A 441 29.16 2.31 23.01
CA ALA A 441 29.70 1.64 21.83
C ALA A 441 28.80 1.82 20.59
N THR A 442 29.41 2.13 19.45
CA THR A 442 28.74 2.09 18.15
C THR A 442 28.72 0.65 17.64
N VAL A 443 27.53 0.13 17.32
CA VAL A 443 27.30 -1.24 16.87
C VAL A 443 26.66 -1.27 15.49
N GLU A 444 27.07 -2.22 14.66
CA GLU A 444 26.52 -2.44 13.32
C GLU A 444 25.32 -3.39 13.35
N ILE A 445 24.42 -3.26 12.37
CA ILE A 445 23.29 -4.18 12.21
C ILE A 445 23.80 -5.62 12.07
N GLY A 446 23.23 -6.54 12.84
CA GLY A 446 23.65 -7.95 12.89
C GLY A 446 24.83 -8.24 13.83
N GLN A 447 25.45 -7.22 14.44
CA GLN A 447 26.52 -7.42 15.42
C GLN A 447 25.96 -8.06 16.70
N GLU A 448 26.71 -9.02 17.26
CA GLU A 448 26.36 -9.70 18.51
C GLU A 448 26.59 -8.79 19.72
N LEU A 449 25.55 -8.60 20.53
CA LEU A 449 25.56 -7.77 21.73
C LEU A 449 25.77 -8.61 22.99
N GLY A 450 25.23 -9.82 23.07
CA GLY A 450 25.31 -10.67 24.26
C GLY A 450 24.63 -12.03 24.06
N THR A 451 24.46 -12.78 25.14
CA THR A 451 23.87 -14.14 25.10
C THR A 451 22.74 -14.30 26.11
N ILE A 452 21.80 -15.21 25.87
CA ILE A 452 20.75 -15.65 26.80
C ILE A 452 20.86 -17.16 26.96
N LEU A 453 20.86 -17.62 28.21
CA LEU A 453 20.82 -19.04 28.57
C LEU A 453 19.37 -19.47 28.75
N VAL A 454 18.89 -20.39 27.90
CA VAL A 454 17.51 -20.86 27.92
C VAL A 454 17.43 -22.17 28.72
N GLU A 455 16.70 -22.18 29.82
CA GLU A 455 16.34 -23.42 30.54
C GLU A 455 15.13 -24.07 29.85
N GLY A 456 15.26 -25.34 29.46
CA GLY A 456 14.29 -26.02 28.62
C GLY A 456 12.90 -26.17 29.27
N ALA A 457 11.88 -25.66 28.59
CA ALA A 457 10.48 -26.04 28.77
C ALA A 457 9.67 -25.81 27.47
N ASP A 458 9.14 -26.93 26.97
CA ASP A 458 7.92 -27.19 26.20
C ASP A 458 7.30 -26.13 25.28
N HIS A 459 7.21 -26.49 23.99
CA HIS A 459 6.25 -25.95 23.04
C HIS A 459 4.81 -26.15 23.56
N VAL A 460 4.10 -25.05 23.80
CA VAL A 460 2.65 -25.08 24.04
C VAL A 460 1.94 -24.99 22.67
N GLU A 461 1.36 -26.10 22.23
CA GLU A 461 0.44 -26.16 21.10
C GLU A 461 -0.82 -25.32 21.39
N GLY A 462 -1.14 -24.40 20.48
CA GLY A 462 -2.38 -23.63 20.50
C GLY A 462 -3.59 -24.51 20.18
N THR A 463 -4.63 -24.38 21.00
CA THR A 463 -5.91 -25.10 20.88
C THR A 463 -6.66 -24.76 19.58
N PRO A 464 -7.28 -25.73 18.89
CA PRO A 464 -8.07 -25.47 17.68
C PRO A 464 -9.43 -24.83 18.03
N ARG A 465 -9.81 -23.76 17.31
CA ARG A 465 -11.20 -23.27 17.27
C ARG A 465 -11.99 -23.94 16.16
N GLU A 466 -13.18 -24.43 16.49
CA GLU A 466 -14.10 -25.18 15.61
C GLU A 466 -14.60 -24.38 14.40
N PRO A 467 -14.91 -25.06 13.28
CA PRO A 467 -15.48 -24.45 12.07
C PRO A 467 -17.00 -24.24 12.17
N VAL A 468 -17.47 -23.06 11.78
CA VAL A 468 -18.90 -22.78 11.60
C VAL A 468 -19.39 -23.42 10.31
N ALA A 469 -20.45 -24.24 10.42
CA ALA A 469 -20.96 -25.10 9.37
C ALA A 469 -21.52 -24.36 8.14
N ALA A 470 -21.20 -24.92 6.97
CA ALA A 470 -21.83 -24.62 5.69
C ALA A 470 -23.25 -25.21 5.64
N VAL A 471 -24.21 -24.42 5.15
CA VAL A 471 -25.53 -24.91 4.75
C VAL A 471 -25.56 -25.04 3.23
N ALA A 472 -25.68 -26.27 2.73
CA ALA A 472 -25.92 -26.56 1.32
C ALA A 472 -27.25 -27.30 1.14
N GLY A 473 -28.12 -26.72 0.30
CA GLY A 473 -28.89 -27.46 -0.69
C GLY A 473 -30.37 -27.78 -0.39
N ARG A 474 -31.26 -27.21 -1.22
CA ARG A 474 -32.44 -27.80 -1.90
C ARG A 474 -33.09 -26.64 -2.67
N GLY A 475 -33.15 -26.63 -4.00
CA GLY A 475 -33.88 -27.53 -4.88
C GLY A 475 -34.62 -26.63 -5.89
N SER A 476 -34.65 -27.01 -7.16
CA SER A 476 -35.22 -26.25 -8.27
C SER A 476 -36.71 -25.94 -8.09
N ILE A 477 -37.12 -24.70 -8.41
CA ILE A 477 -38.53 -24.27 -8.48
C ILE A 477 -38.82 -23.77 -9.90
N PRO A 478 -39.98 -24.11 -10.50
CA PRO A 478 -40.26 -23.88 -11.92
C PRO A 478 -40.55 -22.42 -12.23
N GLU A 479 -40.19 -22.03 -13.45
CA GLU A 479 -40.44 -20.71 -14.02
C GLU A 479 -41.96 -20.43 -14.11
N LYS A 480 -42.42 -19.40 -13.38
CA LYS A 480 -43.75 -18.81 -13.53
C LYS A 480 -43.62 -17.36 -14.01
N PRO A 481 -44.55 -16.86 -14.85
CA PRO A 481 -44.43 -15.55 -15.45
C PRO A 481 -44.51 -14.45 -14.39
N ARG A 482 -43.62 -13.46 -14.48
CA ARG A 482 -43.57 -12.29 -13.60
C ARG A 482 -44.92 -11.55 -13.59
N PRO A 483 -45.48 -11.23 -12.41
CA PRO A 483 -46.52 -10.22 -12.34
C PRO A 483 -45.86 -8.83 -12.51
N THR A 484 -46.47 -8.01 -13.36
CA THR A 484 -46.18 -6.58 -13.47
C THR A 484 -46.52 -5.89 -12.14
N THR A 485 -45.55 -5.77 -11.25
CA THR A 485 -45.63 -4.86 -10.11
C THR A 485 -45.42 -3.45 -10.63
N ALA A 486 -46.43 -2.60 -10.44
CA ALA A 486 -46.31 -1.17 -10.65
C ALA A 486 -45.16 -0.63 -9.79
N ALA A 487 -44.05 -0.28 -10.42
CA ALA A 487 -42.93 0.35 -9.73
C ALA A 487 -43.37 1.77 -9.31
N THR A 488 -43.49 2.00 -8.01
CA THR A 488 -43.64 3.34 -7.46
C THR A 488 -42.33 4.10 -7.66
N ARG A 489 -42.36 5.11 -8.53
CA ARG A 489 -41.22 6.01 -8.78
C ARG A 489 -40.94 6.77 -7.48
N ARG A 490 -39.82 6.47 -6.83
CA ARG A 490 -39.31 7.25 -5.69
C ARG A 490 -38.36 8.33 -6.21
N GLU A 491 -38.51 9.54 -5.73
CA GLU A 491 -37.54 10.60 -6.01
C GLU A 491 -36.22 10.32 -5.25
N PRO A 492 -35.06 10.66 -5.83
CA PRO A 492 -33.76 10.48 -5.18
C PRO A 492 -33.62 11.37 -3.94
N ALA A 493 -32.89 10.89 -2.92
CA ALA A 493 -32.66 11.61 -1.66
C ALA A 493 -31.92 12.95 -1.86
N LEU A 494 -31.09 13.04 -2.91
CA LEU A 494 -30.50 14.28 -3.40
C LEU A 494 -31.22 14.73 -4.66
N SER A 495 -31.50 16.03 -4.78
CA SER A 495 -32.14 16.55 -5.99
C SER A 495 -31.23 16.39 -7.22
N PRO A 496 -31.76 16.12 -8.42
CA PRO A 496 -30.95 16.02 -9.65
C PRO A 496 -30.11 17.28 -9.92
N THR A 497 -30.60 18.44 -9.47
CA THR A 497 -29.87 19.72 -9.52
C THR A 497 -28.60 19.69 -8.66
N ILE A 498 -28.67 19.11 -7.45
CA ILE A 498 -27.51 18.92 -6.58
C ILE A 498 -26.52 17.98 -7.25
N THR A 499 -26.97 16.83 -7.75
CA THR A 499 -26.11 15.84 -8.42
C THR A 499 -25.34 16.43 -9.60
N ARG A 500 -25.97 17.31 -10.39
CA ARG A 500 -25.30 18.02 -11.50
C ARG A 500 -24.27 19.05 -11.03
N LYS A 501 -24.46 19.68 -9.86
CA LYS A 501 -23.51 20.64 -9.28
C LYS A 501 -22.29 19.94 -8.68
N LEU A 502 -22.44 18.71 -8.17
CA LEU A 502 -21.35 17.95 -7.55
C LEU A 502 -20.21 17.59 -8.51
N SER A 503 -20.47 17.39 -9.80
CA SER A 503 -19.43 17.03 -10.77
C SER A 503 -18.38 18.12 -11.02
N ARG A 504 -18.59 19.33 -10.47
CA ARG A 504 -17.72 20.50 -10.65
C ARG A 504 -16.88 20.83 -9.42
N VAL A 505 -17.07 20.13 -8.30
CA VAL A 505 -16.33 20.35 -7.06
C VAL A 505 -15.00 19.58 -7.13
N ILE A 506 -13.91 20.18 -6.64
CA ILE A 506 -12.66 19.45 -6.37
C ILE A 506 -12.61 19.21 -4.84
N PRO A 507 -13.17 18.11 -4.31
CA PRO A 507 -13.29 17.95 -2.87
C PRO A 507 -11.96 17.52 -2.25
N ALA A 508 -11.62 18.13 -1.12
CA ALA A 508 -10.67 17.57 -0.15
C ALA A 508 -11.32 17.47 1.23
N ASN A 509 -10.85 16.51 2.03
CA ASN A 509 -11.35 16.25 3.37
C ASN A 509 -10.19 16.30 4.38
N LEU A 510 -10.46 16.85 5.55
CA LEU A 510 -9.59 16.77 6.71
C LEU A 510 -10.41 16.50 7.97
N GLN A 511 -9.75 15.96 8.98
CA GLN A 511 -10.36 15.68 10.28
C GLN A 511 -9.51 16.26 11.40
N ILE A 512 -10.17 16.76 12.44
CA ILE A 512 -9.52 17.21 13.66
C ILE A 512 -10.42 16.92 14.87
N ASP A 513 -9.84 16.45 15.96
CA ASP A 513 -10.56 16.20 17.20
C ASP A 513 -10.49 17.43 18.11
N ALA A 514 -11.63 17.82 18.67
CA ALA A 514 -11.76 18.92 19.63
C ALA A 514 -12.27 18.41 20.97
N ARG A 515 -11.63 18.81 22.07
CA ARG A 515 -12.07 18.49 23.43
C ARG A 515 -13.48 19.02 23.69
N TRP A 516 -14.35 18.16 24.21
CA TRP A 516 -15.78 18.41 24.36
C TRP A 516 -16.15 19.15 25.66
N ASP A 517 -15.22 19.22 26.61
CA ASP A 517 -15.50 19.61 27.99
C ASP A 517 -16.07 21.03 28.14
N ALA A 518 -15.57 22.01 27.38
CA ALA A 518 -16.00 23.39 27.50
C ALA A 518 -17.46 23.57 27.06
N ILE A 519 -17.84 23.01 25.90
CA ILE A 519 -19.22 22.99 25.40
C ILE A 519 -20.15 22.30 26.42
N ARG A 520 -19.73 21.16 26.97
CA ARG A 520 -20.51 20.43 27.98
C ARG A 520 -20.71 21.26 29.25
N LYS A 521 -19.65 21.90 29.78
CA LYS A 521 -19.73 22.77 30.96
C LYS A 521 -20.65 23.97 30.70
N ALA A 522 -20.51 24.64 29.55
CA ALA A 522 -21.35 25.76 29.15
C ALA A 522 -22.83 25.35 29.03
N ARG A 523 -23.11 24.18 28.45
CA ARG A 523 -24.46 23.62 28.33
C ARG A 523 -25.09 23.33 29.68
N GLU A 524 -24.36 22.70 30.60
CA GLU A 524 -24.87 22.38 31.94
C GLU A 524 -25.12 23.64 32.78
N ALA A 525 -24.25 24.65 32.67
CA ALA A 525 -24.48 25.96 33.29
C ALA A 525 -25.73 26.65 32.73
N ALA A 526 -25.90 26.64 31.41
CA ALA A 526 -27.08 27.24 30.76
C ALA A 526 -28.39 26.51 31.09
N LYS A 527 -28.37 25.16 31.21
CA LYS A 527 -29.53 24.38 31.64
C LYS A 527 -30.01 24.76 33.05
N LYS A 528 -29.08 25.00 33.98
CA LYS A 528 -29.41 25.45 35.34
C LYS A 528 -30.10 26.82 35.35
N LYS A 529 -29.71 27.73 34.45
CA LYS A 529 -30.25 29.09 34.37
C LYS A 529 -31.57 29.19 33.59
N ASN A 530 -31.66 28.52 32.43
CA ASN A 530 -32.70 28.74 31.43
C ASN A 530 -33.59 27.51 31.17
N GLY A 531 -33.39 26.40 31.88
CA GLY A 531 -34.19 25.18 31.76
C GLY A 531 -34.29 24.67 30.32
N ARG A 532 -35.53 24.51 29.82
CA ARG A 532 -35.81 24.04 28.44
C ARG A 532 -35.32 24.99 27.35
N ASN A 533 -35.11 26.27 27.67
CA ASN A 533 -34.68 27.28 26.70
C ASN A 533 -33.16 27.37 26.53
N ALA A 534 -32.39 26.57 27.29
CA ALA A 534 -30.94 26.56 27.20
C ALA A 534 -30.45 26.32 25.74
N PRO A 535 -29.41 27.04 25.26
CA PRO A 535 -28.84 26.84 23.92
C PRO A 535 -28.22 25.45 23.76
N SER A 536 -28.55 24.75 22.68
CA SER A 536 -28.05 23.38 22.43
C SER A 536 -26.56 23.40 22.09
N PRO A 537 -25.83 22.28 22.28
CA PRO A 537 -24.44 22.19 21.84
C PRO A 537 -24.26 22.50 20.34
N SER A 538 -25.25 22.14 19.50
CA SER A 538 -25.25 22.46 18.08
C SER A 538 -25.25 23.98 17.81
N VAL A 539 -25.97 24.77 18.62
CA VAL A 539 -25.95 26.25 18.53
C VAL A 539 -24.58 26.80 18.95
N MET A 540 -23.99 26.23 20.01
CA MET A 540 -22.67 26.65 20.51
C MET A 540 -21.57 26.41 19.48
N ILE A 541 -21.56 25.23 18.85
CA ILE A 541 -20.60 24.90 17.79
C ILE A 541 -20.86 25.73 16.53
N ALA A 542 -22.13 25.95 16.17
CA ALA A 542 -22.48 26.82 15.04
C ALA A 542 -21.95 28.25 15.25
N TRP A 543 -22.01 28.77 16.48
CA TRP A 543 -21.42 30.06 16.82
C TRP A 543 -19.90 30.05 16.70
N ALA A 544 -19.21 29.01 17.19
CA ALA A 544 -17.77 28.84 17.03
C ALA A 544 -17.36 28.86 15.54
N VAL A 545 -18.13 28.19 14.67
CA VAL A 545 -17.90 28.20 13.22
C VAL A 545 -18.06 29.61 12.64
N VAL A 546 -19.07 30.37 13.04
CA VAL A 546 -19.24 31.78 12.58
C VAL A 546 -18.05 32.63 12.99
N ARG A 547 -17.58 32.51 14.24
CA ARG A 547 -16.40 33.27 14.72
C ARG A 547 -15.13 32.89 13.97
N ALA A 548 -14.95 31.61 13.64
CA ALA A 548 -13.85 31.16 12.80
C ALA A 548 -13.97 31.75 11.37
N MET A 549 -15.17 31.76 10.78
CA MET A 549 -15.37 32.30 9.43
C MET A 549 -15.00 33.80 9.33
N GLU A 550 -15.09 34.58 10.42
CA GLU A 550 -14.66 35.99 10.43
C GLU A 550 -13.16 36.15 10.18
N LYS A 551 -12.34 35.21 10.68
CA LYS A 551 -10.88 35.20 10.52
C LYS A 551 -10.42 34.50 9.24
N HIS A 552 -11.26 33.64 8.67
CA HIS A 552 -10.90 32.79 7.54
C HIS A 552 -11.69 33.15 6.27
N ALA A 553 -11.21 34.19 5.58
CA ALA A 553 -11.79 34.75 4.36
C ALA A 553 -12.24 33.72 3.30
N PRO A 554 -11.46 32.65 3.00
CA PRO A 554 -11.86 31.67 1.99
C PRO A 554 -13.18 30.95 2.29
N PHE A 555 -13.55 30.79 3.56
CA PHE A 555 -14.81 30.16 3.98
C PHE A 555 -16.00 31.13 4.03
N ARG A 556 -15.80 32.39 3.61
CA ARG A 556 -16.87 33.38 3.38
C ARG A 556 -17.24 33.53 1.91
N ARG A 557 -16.60 32.73 1.04
CA ARG A 557 -16.77 32.80 -0.41
C ARG A 557 -17.89 31.90 -0.90
N LEU A 558 -18.46 32.26 -2.04
CA LEU A 558 -19.42 31.45 -2.78
C LEU A 558 -18.91 31.26 -4.21
N ILE A 559 -19.22 30.11 -4.79
CA ILE A 559 -18.98 29.84 -6.21
C ILE A 559 -20.30 30.00 -6.96
N LEU A 560 -20.44 31.06 -7.76
CA LEU A 560 -21.64 31.32 -8.54
C LEU A 560 -21.76 30.33 -9.72
N GLU A 561 -22.91 30.33 -10.40
CA GLU A 561 -23.20 29.37 -11.48
C GLU A 561 -22.31 29.55 -12.71
N ASP A 562 -21.77 30.74 -12.91
CA ASP A 562 -20.80 31.11 -13.94
C ASP A 562 -19.33 30.88 -13.51
N GLU A 563 -19.13 30.18 -12.39
CA GLU A 563 -17.81 29.87 -11.79
C GLU A 563 -17.06 31.07 -11.21
N THR A 564 -17.68 32.25 -11.13
CA THR A 564 -17.10 33.38 -10.42
C THR A 564 -17.10 33.13 -8.91
N ILE A 565 -15.97 33.46 -8.26
CA ILE A 565 -15.81 33.36 -6.81
C ILE A 565 -16.07 34.74 -6.22
N VAL A 566 -17.11 34.84 -5.38
CA VAL A 566 -17.46 36.08 -4.68
C VAL A 566 -17.14 35.93 -3.20
N GLU A 567 -16.44 36.90 -2.64
CA GLU A 567 -16.20 37.00 -1.20
C GLU A 567 -17.18 37.98 -0.57
N ASN A 568 -17.86 37.56 0.51
CA ASN A 568 -18.83 38.39 1.21
C ASN A 568 -18.29 38.82 2.59
N GLU A 569 -18.38 40.11 2.91
CA GLU A 569 -18.08 40.63 4.25
C GLU A 569 -19.15 40.23 5.28
N ASN A 570 -20.42 40.23 4.84
CA ASN A 570 -21.54 39.69 5.60
C ASN A 570 -21.92 38.33 5.04
N PHE A 571 -21.96 37.32 5.88
CA PHE A 571 -22.09 35.94 5.41
C PHE A 571 -23.11 35.15 6.22
N ASP A 572 -23.67 34.17 5.54
CA ASP A 572 -24.68 33.27 6.08
C ASP A 572 -24.05 31.98 6.61
N LEU A 573 -24.76 31.28 7.49
CA LEU A 573 -24.39 29.93 7.93
C LEU A 573 -25.50 28.93 7.59
N GLY A 574 -25.15 27.83 6.94
CA GLY A 574 -26.08 26.75 6.61
C GLY A 574 -26.07 25.63 7.66
N ILE A 575 -27.22 25.03 7.90
CA ILE A 575 -27.40 23.86 8.77
C ILE A 575 -28.20 22.81 8.01
N ALA A 576 -27.63 21.63 7.83
CA ALA A 576 -28.32 20.51 7.21
C ALA A 576 -29.36 19.93 8.19
N VAL A 577 -30.60 19.86 7.73
CA VAL A 577 -31.77 19.42 8.49
C VAL A 577 -32.45 18.29 7.73
N ALA A 578 -32.61 17.14 8.39
CA ALA A 578 -33.43 16.06 7.87
C ALA A 578 -34.92 16.43 7.96
N ILE A 579 -35.65 16.26 6.86
CA ILE A 579 -37.08 16.47 6.73
C ILE A 579 -37.78 15.14 6.35
N GLU A 580 -39.10 15.11 6.36
CA GLU A 580 -39.88 13.89 6.12
C GLU A 580 -39.56 13.26 4.75
N GLY A 581 -39.54 11.91 4.71
CA GLY A 581 -39.32 11.15 3.48
C GLY A 581 -37.85 11.00 3.05
N ASP A 582 -36.91 10.98 4.01
CA ASP A 582 -35.45 10.84 3.76
C ASP A 582 -34.87 11.97 2.92
N ARG A 583 -35.45 13.17 3.05
CA ARG A 583 -35.05 14.37 2.33
C ARG A 583 -34.20 15.27 3.24
N LEU A 584 -33.29 16.00 2.62
CA LEU A 584 -32.42 16.97 3.30
C LEU A 584 -32.77 18.39 2.84
N ALA A 585 -32.87 19.31 3.80
CA ALA A 585 -33.00 20.74 3.55
C ALA A 585 -31.90 21.49 4.31
N THR A 586 -31.55 22.70 3.84
CA THR A 586 -30.55 23.54 4.50
C THR A 586 -31.27 24.73 5.16
N ALA A 587 -31.24 24.79 6.49
CA ALA A 587 -31.66 25.95 7.26
C ALA A 587 -30.55 27.00 7.19
N VAL A 588 -30.85 28.24 6.81
CA VAL A 588 -29.84 29.30 6.66
C VAL A 588 -30.04 30.40 7.70
N VAL A 589 -29.00 30.65 8.50
CA VAL A 589 -28.93 31.81 9.40
C VAL A 589 -28.31 32.96 8.61
N THR A 590 -29.13 33.93 8.22
CA THR A 590 -28.70 35.05 7.38
C THR A 590 -27.90 36.10 8.15
N GLU A 591 -26.87 36.67 7.53
CA GLU A 591 -25.95 37.64 8.13
C GLU A 591 -25.46 37.19 9.52
N ALA A 592 -25.04 35.92 9.62
CA ALA A 592 -24.71 35.25 10.87
C ALA A 592 -23.63 35.99 11.67
N ASN A 593 -22.69 36.64 11.00
CA ASN A 593 -21.60 37.40 11.61
C ASN A 593 -22.08 38.66 12.36
N ARG A 594 -23.21 39.26 11.95
CA ARG A 594 -23.72 40.52 12.52
C ARG A 594 -24.55 40.34 13.78
N LYS A 595 -25.02 39.13 14.06
CA LYS A 595 -25.93 38.85 15.17
C LYS A 595 -25.21 38.82 16.50
N SER A 596 -25.86 39.33 17.55
CA SER A 596 -25.44 39.04 18.92
C SER A 596 -25.63 37.55 19.24
N TRP A 597 -25.02 37.06 20.32
CA TRP A 597 -25.21 35.66 20.74
C TRP A 597 -26.69 35.30 20.95
N ASN A 598 -27.45 36.18 21.62
CA ASN A 598 -28.86 35.95 21.91
C ASN A 598 -29.70 35.91 20.63
N GLU A 599 -29.49 36.88 19.74
CA GLU A 599 -30.14 36.94 18.44
C GLU A 599 -29.79 35.73 17.58
N PHE A 600 -28.52 35.33 17.55
CA PHE A 600 -28.08 34.15 16.81
C PHE A 600 -28.72 32.87 17.33
N ALA A 601 -28.75 32.66 18.65
CA ALA A 601 -29.32 31.48 19.27
C ALA A 601 -30.84 31.38 19.09
N GLU A 602 -31.54 32.52 19.02
CA GLU A 602 -32.97 32.58 18.71
C GLU A 602 -33.23 32.29 17.22
N VAL A 603 -32.54 33.00 16.32
CA VAL A 603 -32.70 32.81 14.87
C VAL A 603 -32.33 31.40 14.44
N TYR A 604 -31.21 30.85 14.94
CA TYR A 604 -30.82 29.47 14.65
C TYR A 604 -31.93 28.47 14.98
N ARG A 605 -32.53 28.60 16.17
CA ARG A 605 -33.57 27.68 16.64
C ARG A 605 -34.83 27.79 15.78
N LYS A 606 -35.27 29.03 15.54
CA LYS A 606 -36.43 29.32 14.70
C LYS A 606 -36.26 28.80 13.28
N THR A 607 -35.12 29.07 12.64
CA THR A 607 -34.87 28.62 11.26
C THR A 607 -34.79 27.10 11.15
N VAL A 608 -34.14 26.41 12.11
CA VAL A 608 -34.07 24.95 12.12
C VAL A 608 -35.47 24.33 12.31
N ASP A 609 -36.29 24.87 13.21
CA ASP A 609 -37.65 24.37 13.46
C ASP A 609 -38.60 24.65 12.27
N GLU A 610 -38.51 25.83 11.64
CA GLU A 610 -39.24 26.16 10.41
C GLU A 610 -38.83 25.24 9.25
N THR A 611 -37.53 24.94 9.11
CA THR A 611 -37.03 24.04 8.05
C THR A 611 -37.51 22.60 8.26
N ARG A 612 -37.54 22.13 9.53
CA ARG A 612 -38.09 20.81 9.88
C ARG A 612 -39.58 20.68 9.56
N SER A 613 -40.34 21.78 9.67
CA SER A 613 -41.77 21.81 9.35
C SER A 613 -42.07 21.96 7.85
N GLY A 614 -41.04 21.94 6.98
CA GLY A 614 -41.19 21.87 5.53
C GLY A 614 -41.10 23.22 4.80
N ARG A 615 -40.76 24.31 5.50
CA ARG A 615 -40.46 25.60 4.85
C ARG A 615 -39.03 25.59 4.32
N VAL A 616 -38.86 25.63 3.00
CA VAL A 616 -37.54 25.63 2.35
C VAL A 616 -37.36 26.91 1.58
N ASP A 617 -36.61 27.87 2.13
CA ASP A 617 -36.10 29.01 1.37
C ASP A 617 -34.78 28.61 0.71
N ALA A 618 -34.67 28.83 -0.60
CA ALA A 618 -33.45 28.56 -1.35
C ALA A 618 -32.41 29.65 -1.05
N MET A 619 -31.71 29.50 0.08
CA MET A 619 -30.58 30.35 0.45
C MET A 619 -29.27 29.56 0.43
N ASN A 620 -28.22 30.22 -0.02
CA ASN A 620 -26.94 29.63 -0.38
C ASN A 620 -25.87 30.06 0.62
N ALA A 621 -25.50 29.19 1.57
CA ALA A 621 -24.51 29.51 2.60
C ALA A 621 -23.08 29.08 2.18
N PRO A 622 -22.03 29.88 2.47
CA PRO A 622 -20.63 29.50 2.21
C PRO A 622 -20.19 28.20 2.90
N VAL A 623 -20.63 28.01 4.15
CA VAL A 623 -20.36 26.82 4.96
C VAL A 623 -21.67 26.21 5.44
N VAL A 624 -21.78 24.89 5.32
CA VAL A 624 -22.91 24.11 5.82
C VAL A 624 -22.45 23.19 6.95
N ILE A 625 -23.17 23.18 8.07
CA ILE A 625 -22.94 22.25 9.18
C ILE A 625 -23.88 21.06 9.03
N SER A 626 -23.33 19.85 9.10
CA SER A 626 -24.09 18.60 9.17
C SER A 626 -23.76 17.88 10.46
N SER A 627 -24.77 17.57 11.27
CA SER A 627 -24.56 16.89 12.55
C SER A 627 -25.38 15.61 12.59
N LEU A 628 -24.67 14.47 12.58
CA LEU A 628 -25.26 13.14 12.80
C LEU A 628 -24.76 12.50 14.10
N GLY A 629 -24.09 13.27 14.97
CA GLY A 629 -23.61 12.78 16.26
C GLY A 629 -24.72 12.21 17.16
N ALA A 630 -25.96 12.69 17.00
CA ALA A 630 -27.13 12.13 17.70
C ALA A 630 -27.46 10.68 17.30
N PHE A 631 -26.99 10.22 16.14
CA PHE A 631 -27.11 8.85 15.65
C PHE A 631 -25.90 7.97 16.00
N GLY A 632 -24.96 8.47 16.83
CA GLY A 632 -23.75 7.73 17.22
C GLY A 632 -22.65 7.68 16.15
N VAL A 633 -22.75 8.50 15.11
CA VAL A 633 -21.73 8.58 14.05
C VAL A 633 -20.55 9.42 14.55
N ARG A 634 -19.35 8.82 14.61
CA ARG A 634 -18.14 9.47 15.11
C ARG A 634 -17.48 10.40 14.08
N ALA A 635 -17.38 9.96 12.83
CA ALA A 635 -16.80 10.73 11.74
C ALA A 635 -17.48 10.36 10.42
N ALA A 636 -17.52 11.28 9.47
CA ALA A 636 -18.03 11.07 8.13
C ALA A 636 -17.39 12.07 7.17
N ALA A 637 -17.28 11.74 5.88
CA ALA A 637 -16.86 12.70 4.86
C ALA A 637 -18.12 13.38 4.27
N PRO A 638 -18.48 14.60 4.70
CA PRO A 638 -19.64 15.28 4.13
C PRO A 638 -19.38 15.69 2.67
N ILE A 639 -20.45 15.89 1.91
CA ILE A 639 -20.38 16.33 0.52
C ILE A 639 -20.55 17.85 0.47
N VAL A 640 -19.68 18.55 -0.26
CA VAL A 640 -19.81 19.99 -0.55
C VAL A 640 -20.79 20.18 -1.70
N VAL A 641 -21.85 20.95 -1.49
CA VAL A 641 -22.87 21.24 -2.50
C VAL A 641 -22.75 22.70 -2.94
N PRO A 642 -22.36 22.99 -4.20
CA PRO A 642 -22.29 24.36 -4.68
C PRO A 642 -23.64 25.09 -4.56
N PRO A 643 -23.63 26.38 -4.19
CA PRO A 643 -22.47 27.28 -4.21
C PRO A 643 -21.62 27.32 -2.92
N SER A 644 -21.89 26.43 -1.95
CA SER A 644 -21.09 26.31 -0.73
C SER A 644 -19.65 25.91 -1.05
N VAL A 645 -18.72 26.43 -0.27
CA VAL A 645 -17.29 26.15 -0.37
C VAL A 645 -16.85 25.07 0.63
N GLY A 646 -17.59 24.90 1.72
CA GLY A 646 -17.28 23.91 2.74
C GLY A 646 -18.50 23.26 3.37
N THR A 647 -18.34 22.02 3.83
CA THR A 647 -19.30 21.34 4.69
C THR A 647 -18.57 20.73 5.88
N LEU A 648 -18.98 21.13 7.08
CA LEU A 648 -18.44 20.65 8.34
C LEU A 648 -19.36 19.59 8.93
N PHE A 649 -18.83 18.38 9.08
CA PHE A 649 -19.49 17.31 9.80
C PHE A 649 -19.09 17.32 11.28
N ILE A 650 -20.06 17.21 12.17
CA ILE A 650 -19.86 17.14 13.63
C ILE A 650 -20.25 15.74 14.12
N GLY A 651 -19.25 15.01 14.61
CA GLY A 651 -19.39 13.67 15.18
C GLY A 651 -20.01 13.59 16.57
N SER A 652 -20.25 12.36 17.03
CA SER A 652 -20.64 12.05 18.40
C SER A 652 -19.45 12.19 19.36
N ALA A 653 -19.72 12.68 20.58
CA ALA A 653 -18.72 12.70 21.65
C ALA A 653 -18.26 11.27 21.98
N HIS A 654 -16.94 11.07 22.08
CA HIS A 654 -16.33 9.78 22.40
C HIS A 654 -15.00 9.97 23.15
N ARG A 655 -14.48 8.90 23.75
CA ARG A 655 -13.21 8.95 24.49
C ARG A 655 -12.05 8.65 23.56
N GLU A 656 -11.01 9.46 23.66
CA GLU A 656 -9.77 9.28 22.93
C GLU A 656 -8.56 9.53 23.85
N MET A 657 -7.45 8.86 23.56
CA MET A 657 -6.20 9.04 24.29
C MET A 657 -5.39 10.16 23.64
N LEU A 658 -5.37 11.32 24.27
CA LEU A 658 -4.62 12.47 23.80
C LEU A 658 -3.24 12.50 24.43
N ARG A 659 -2.23 12.82 23.63
CA ARG A 659 -0.86 13.02 24.10
C ARG A 659 -0.73 14.43 24.68
N ASN A 660 -0.51 14.55 25.98
CA ASN A 660 -0.27 15.82 26.66
C ASN A 660 1.19 15.88 27.12
N GLY A 661 2.09 16.28 26.22
CA GLY A 661 3.53 16.27 26.49
C GLY A 661 4.08 14.86 26.73
N LYS A 662 4.51 14.58 27.98
CA LYS A 662 5.12 13.30 28.40
C LYS A 662 4.12 12.28 28.97
N GLN A 663 2.84 12.63 29.12
CA GLN A 663 1.82 11.72 29.65
C GLN A 663 0.61 11.60 28.70
N ASN A 664 0.04 10.40 28.63
CA ASN A 664 -1.18 10.13 27.87
C ASN A 664 -2.39 10.39 28.76
N GLU A 665 -3.30 11.27 28.34
CA GLU A 665 -4.54 11.61 29.04
C GLU A 665 -5.73 11.11 28.23
N THR A 666 -6.67 10.42 28.87
CA THR A 666 -7.95 10.09 28.21
C THR A 666 -8.88 11.29 28.32
N ALA A 667 -9.32 11.84 27.19
CA ALA A 667 -10.24 12.97 27.13
C ALA A 667 -11.50 12.62 26.32
N GLU A 668 -12.61 13.31 26.60
CA GLU A 668 -13.80 13.26 25.78
C GLU A 668 -13.69 14.28 24.64
N VAL A 669 -13.78 13.81 23.39
CA VAL A 669 -13.59 14.60 22.18
C VAL A 669 -14.76 14.43 21.21
N ILE A 670 -14.90 15.38 20.29
CA ILE A 670 -15.70 15.26 19.09
C ILE A 670 -14.81 15.36 17.85
N THR A 671 -15.03 14.52 16.86
CA THR A 671 -14.35 14.63 15.56
C THR A 671 -15.10 15.62 14.68
N LEU A 672 -14.36 16.60 14.17
CA LEU A 672 -14.80 17.53 13.16
C LEU A 672 -14.25 17.08 11.81
N SER A 673 -15.12 16.78 10.85
CA SER A 673 -14.69 16.40 9.50
C SER A 673 -15.10 17.49 8.51
N LEU A 674 -14.12 18.21 7.98
CA LEU A 674 -14.34 19.32 7.05
C LEU A 674 -14.06 18.83 5.63
N THR A 675 -15.08 18.87 4.77
CA THR A 675 -14.88 18.77 3.32
C THR A 675 -14.96 20.17 2.70
N PHE A 676 -14.05 20.50 1.80
CA PHE A 676 -13.97 21.82 1.16
C PHE A 676 -13.63 21.72 -0.33
N ASP A 677 -13.96 22.76 -1.11
CA ASP A 677 -13.63 22.86 -2.53
C ASP A 677 -12.21 23.45 -2.71
N HIS A 678 -11.32 22.65 -3.29
CA HIS A 678 -9.92 23.00 -3.52
C HIS A 678 -9.71 24.17 -4.49
N ARG A 679 -10.75 24.56 -5.24
CA ARG A 679 -10.72 25.76 -6.09
C ARG A 679 -10.69 27.06 -5.28
N VAL A 680 -11.13 27.03 -4.02
CA VAL A 680 -11.27 28.22 -3.16
C VAL A 680 -10.32 28.20 -1.97
N VAL A 681 -10.02 27.02 -1.42
CA VAL A 681 -9.18 26.85 -0.23
C VAL A 681 -8.13 25.75 -0.46
N ASN A 682 -6.89 25.97 -0.04
CA ASN A 682 -5.85 24.94 -0.04
C ASN A 682 -5.84 24.15 1.29
N GLY A 683 -5.06 23.06 1.36
CA GLY A 683 -5.02 22.19 2.54
C GLY A 683 -4.59 22.92 3.82
N ALA A 684 -3.61 23.82 3.74
CA ALA A 684 -3.15 24.60 4.88
C ALA A 684 -4.22 25.59 5.39
N GLY A 685 -4.91 26.29 4.48
CA GLY A 685 -5.99 27.21 4.82
C GLY A 685 -7.19 26.52 5.46
N ALA A 686 -7.52 25.31 4.97
CA ALA A 686 -8.57 24.49 5.56
C ALA A 686 -8.16 23.93 6.94
N ALA A 687 -6.91 23.49 7.09
CA ALA A 687 -6.39 23.02 8.38
C ALA A 687 -6.40 24.14 9.43
N ASN A 688 -5.99 25.35 9.07
CA ASN A 688 -6.03 26.51 9.97
C ASN A 688 -7.47 26.87 10.37
N PHE A 689 -8.43 26.83 9.44
CA PHE A 689 -9.84 27.07 9.75
C PHE A 689 -10.42 26.02 10.70
N ALA A 690 -10.13 24.74 10.46
CA ALA A 690 -10.57 23.67 11.34
C ALA A 690 -9.91 23.72 12.72
N HIS A 691 -8.65 24.16 12.79
CA HIS A 691 -7.94 24.42 14.03
C HIS A 691 -8.56 25.58 14.82
N GLU A 692 -8.88 26.69 14.17
CA GLU A 692 -9.59 27.81 14.82
C GLU A 692 -10.97 27.37 15.33
N ILE A 693 -11.74 26.56 14.57
CA ILE A 693 -13.00 26.00 15.07
C ILE A 693 -12.75 25.14 16.32
N LYS A 694 -11.70 24.32 16.32
CA LYS A 694 -11.30 23.53 17.49
C LYS A 694 -11.02 24.42 18.69
N GLU A 695 -10.18 25.45 18.56
CA GLU A 695 -9.86 26.38 19.66
C GLU A 695 -11.13 27.05 20.21
N GLN A 696 -12.00 27.55 19.33
CA GLN A 696 -13.28 28.16 19.71
C GLN A 696 -14.21 27.19 20.46
N ILE A 697 -14.14 25.89 20.17
CA ILE A 697 -14.91 24.84 20.86
C ILE A 697 -14.28 24.51 22.21
N GLU A 698 -12.96 24.34 22.26
CA GLU A 698 -12.20 23.94 23.45
C GLU A 698 -12.18 25.04 24.52
N GLU A 699 -12.30 26.31 24.11
CA GLU A 699 -12.34 27.48 24.99
C GLU A 699 -13.74 28.10 25.11
N PHE A 700 -14.78 27.39 24.63
CA PHE A 700 -16.11 27.98 24.48
C PHE A 700 -16.69 28.52 25.80
N MET A 701 -17.10 29.79 25.76
CA MET A 701 -17.92 30.43 26.80
C MET A 701 -19.10 31.14 26.15
N ILE A 702 -20.26 31.09 26.82
CA ILE A 702 -21.44 31.85 26.37
C ILE A 702 -21.15 33.35 26.52
N PRO A 703 -21.16 34.14 25.43
CA PRO A 703 -20.91 35.57 25.50
C PRO A 703 -21.92 36.29 26.41
N VAL A 704 -21.43 37.19 27.25
CA VAL A 704 -22.26 38.09 28.08
C VAL A 704 -22.42 39.40 27.30
N GLU A 705 -23.63 39.95 27.20
CA GLU A 705 -23.85 41.24 26.54
C GLU A 705 -23.10 42.35 27.28
N GLU A 706 -22.10 42.95 26.62
CA GLU A 706 -21.75 44.34 26.89
C GLU A 706 -22.67 45.24 26.05
N THR A 707 -23.40 46.11 26.72
CA THR A 707 -24.21 47.17 26.12
C THR A 707 -23.33 47.98 25.16
N ARG A 708 -23.50 47.76 23.85
CA ARG A 708 -22.81 48.51 22.80
C ARG A 708 -23.30 49.96 22.83
N ALA A 709 -22.66 50.82 23.61
CA ALA A 709 -22.82 52.26 23.49
C ALA A 709 -22.26 52.68 22.12
N ALA A 710 -23.13 53.26 21.30
CA ALA A 710 -22.80 53.80 19.99
C ALA A 710 -21.62 54.77 20.08
N LYS A 711 -20.58 54.55 19.27
CA LYS A 711 -19.72 55.63 18.79
C LYS A 711 -20.09 55.89 17.33
N SER A 712 -20.72 57.04 17.13
CA SER A 712 -20.97 57.72 15.86
C SER A 712 -19.71 57.92 15.05
#